data_AF-A0A8C8JTD2-F1
#
_entry.id   AF-A0A8C8JTD2-F1
#
_cell.length_a   1.000
_cell.length_b   1.000
_cell.length_c   1.000
_cell.angle_alpha   90.00
_cell.angle_beta   90.00
_cell.angle_gamma   90.00
#
_symmetry.space_group_name_H-M   'P 1'
#
loop_
_entity.id
_entity.type
_entity.pdbx_description
1 polymer ?
#
loop_
_entity_poly.entity_id
_entity_poly.type
_entity_poly.pdbx_seq_one_letter_code
_entity_poly.pdbx_strand_id
1 'polypeptide(L)'
;LWQTTAVPCVKSCASNLNFACSRRRMFGLFVIANDSVFCFCFSVQDFLKQGESKSARCDELKSLITKGCSKAKIENPRGSISIDKDKPVTNRKKDVAEKLKPDQITQIQPQKLSLNLRSGEAQTFKLKFKRAEDYPIDLYYLMDLSFSMKDDLENVKNLGTDLMREMQEITSDFKIGFGSFVEKTVMPYISTTPARLLNPCTSNENCTSPFSYKNVLKLTENGQQFNSLVSKQQISGNLDSPEGGFDAIMQVAVCGDAIGWRNVTRLLVFSTDAGFHFAGDGKLGGIVLPNDGKCHLENNMYTMSHYYDYPSIAHLVQKLSDNNIQTIFAVTEEFQPVYKELKNLIPKSAVGTLSSNSSNVIKLIIDSYNSLSSEVILENNKVPEGVSIKYKSICKNGVVGTGENGRKCSNISIGDEVSFDITIESQKCPSQGKSETIRIKPLGFNEDVEIVLNFICECECSKGGEPLSKICHNGNGTFECGACRCNEGRIGRLCECSTDEVRTDDLDGNCRKDNGTDICSNNGDCVCGTCECKKRENPEERYSGKFCDCDNFNCDRSNNKLCGGHGRCECRVCICDANYTGSACDCSLDTSTCLAANKQICNGRGTCECGVCKCTNPKFQGPTCEICPTCPGVCAEHKECVQCRAFETGEKKDTCQRDCSYFNLIRVKDRDKLPQPADQSYPLSHCKERDCPAGPDIIPIVAGVVAGIVLIGLALLLIWKLLMIIHDRREFAKFEKEKMNAKWDTVSLLLVISELIHPAFLLRQSQEIHLIALVICAKTNRYICALVISLATSPVLCQQWQHRNLALSRC
;
A
#
# COMPACT_ATOMS: atom_id res chain seq x y z
N LEU A 1 6.25 23.37 21.68
CA LEU A 1 7.33 24.31 21.31
C LEU A 1 8.17 23.67 20.21
N TRP A 2 8.22 24.36 19.06
CA TRP A 2 9.30 24.48 18.07
C TRP A 2 9.89 23.19 17.46
N GLN A 3 9.48 22.82 16.24
CA GLN A 3 9.95 23.32 14.92
C GLN A 3 11.43 23.01 14.63
N THR A 4 11.66 22.09 13.69
CA THR A 4 12.72 22.26 12.70
C THR A 4 12.20 21.85 11.32
N THR A 5 12.45 22.77 10.41
CA THR A 5 12.00 22.93 9.03
C THR A 5 12.85 22.09 8.07
N ALA A 6 12.22 21.27 7.24
CA ALA A 6 12.81 20.76 6.01
C ALA A 6 12.12 21.46 4.83
N VAL A 7 12.86 22.33 4.16
CA VAL A 7 12.50 22.94 2.87
C VAL A 7 13.05 22.00 1.78
N PRO A 8 12.21 21.35 0.94
CA PRO A 8 12.69 20.75 -0.29
C PRO A 8 12.64 21.77 -1.43
N CYS A 9 13.74 21.83 -2.17
CA CYS A 9 13.99 22.70 -3.31
C CYS A 9 12.85 22.69 -4.35
N VAL A 10 12.17 23.84 -4.49
CA VAL A 10 11.43 24.23 -5.69
C VAL A 10 12.46 24.61 -6.77
N LYS A 11 13.06 23.63 -7.46
CA LYS A 11 13.92 23.89 -8.64
C LYS A 11 14.13 22.69 -9.59
N SER A 12 13.22 21.71 -9.55
CA SER A 12 13.28 20.53 -10.43
C SER A 12 12.09 20.36 -11.38
N CYS A 13 11.17 21.34 -11.48
CA CYS A 13 10.07 21.28 -12.46
C CYS A 13 10.39 21.98 -13.79
N ALA A 14 11.37 22.89 -13.85
CA ALA A 14 11.67 23.66 -15.08
C ALA A 14 12.36 22.85 -16.19
N SER A 15 13.01 21.74 -15.87
CA SER A 15 13.75 20.90 -16.83
C SER A 15 12.83 19.97 -17.65
N ASN A 16 11.64 19.64 -17.15
CA ASN A 16 10.65 18.84 -17.88
C ASN A 16 9.68 19.68 -18.72
N LEU A 17 9.57 20.99 -18.45
CA LEU A 17 8.71 21.93 -19.19
C LEU A 17 9.17 22.13 -20.65
N ASN A 18 10.48 22.10 -20.91
CA ASN A 18 11.04 22.22 -22.27
C ASN A 18 10.89 20.95 -23.12
N PHE A 19 10.54 19.81 -22.51
CA PHE A 19 10.49 18.53 -23.22
C PHE A 19 9.21 18.36 -24.04
N ALA A 20 8.10 19.00 -23.64
CA ALA A 20 6.80 18.87 -24.32
C ALA A 20 6.72 19.65 -25.65
N CYS A 21 7.45 20.75 -25.80
CA CYS A 21 7.55 21.50 -27.06
C CYS A 21 8.65 20.95 -28.01
N SER A 22 9.51 20.04 -27.53
CA SER A 22 10.73 19.62 -28.22
C SER A 22 10.56 18.35 -29.10
N ARG A 23 9.61 17.46 -28.79
CA ARG A 23 9.43 16.21 -29.55
C ARG A 23 8.48 16.36 -30.75
N ARG A 24 9.09 16.47 -31.94
CA ARG A 24 8.61 16.22 -33.31
C ARG A 24 7.19 15.60 -33.46
N ARG A 25 6.22 16.43 -33.85
CA ARG A 25 5.30 16.36 -35.02
C ARG A 25 4.22 17.42 -34.81
N MET A 26 3.91 18.18 -35.86
CA MET A 26 3.15 19.44 -35.79
C MET A 26 1.73 19.29 -35.20
N PHE A 27 1.30 20.33 -34.49
CA PHE A 27 -0.03 20.73 -34.01
C PHE A 27 -0.80 19.81 -33.04
N GLY A 28 -0.88 18.49 -33.24
CA GLY A 28 -1.64 17.61 -32.35
C GLY A 28 -0.99 17.30 -30.98
N LEU A 29 0.33 17.51 -30.86
CA LEU A 29 1.09 17.20 -29.64
C LEU A 29 1.19 18.36 -28.64
N PHE A 30 0.79 19.58 -29.01
CA PHE A 30 0.97 20.77 -28.17
C PHE A 30 -0.06 20.88 -27.05
N VAL A 31 -1.16 20.13 -27.13
CA VAL A 31 -2.20 20.08 -26.08
C VAL A 31 -1.74 19.27 -24.85
N ILE A 32 -0.59 18.58 -24.92
CA ILE A 32 -0.14 17.52 -23.98
C ILE A 32 0.95 18.00 -22.99
N ALA A 33 1.25 19.29 -22.92
CA ALA A 33 2.27 19.81 -21.99
C ALA A 33 1.79 19.80 -20.53
N ASN A 34 2.43 18.97 -19.69
CA ASN A 34 2.07 18.78 -18.28
C ASN A 34 2.24 20.05 -17.43
N ASP A 35 1.30 20.21 -16.49
CA ASP A 35 1.17 21.21 -15.42
C ASP A 35 0.93 22.67 -15.83
N SER A 36 0.90 23.03 -17.12
CA SER A 36 0.60 24.39 -17.57
C SER A 36 -0.22 24.40 -18.85
N VAL A 37 -1.37 25.08 -18.82
CA VAL A 37 -2.29 25.20 -19.97
C VAL A 37 -1.69 26.18 -20.99
N PHE A 38 -0.80 25.67 -21.85
CA PHE A 38 -0.17 26.48 -22.89
C PHE A 38 -1.15 26.83 -24.01
N CYS A 39 -1.09 28.05 -24.51
CA CYS A 39 -1.90 28.54 -25.62
C CYS A 39 -1.06 28.56 -26.89
N PHE A 40 -1.70 28.65 -28.06
CA PHE A 40 -0.99 28.73 -29.34
C PHE A 40 -1.37 30.01 -30.11
N CYS A 41 -0.38 30.73 -30.65
CA CYS A 41 -0.60 31.90 -31.50
C CYS A 41 -0.43 31.57 -33.00
N PHE A 42 -1.51 31.66 -33.77
CA PHE A 42 -1.51 31.37 -35.22
C PHE A 42 -1.24 32.58 -36.12
N SER A 43 -0.84 33.71 -35.54
CA SER A 43 -0.49 34.94 -36.27
C SER A 43 0.55 34.70 -37.38
N VAL A 44 0.29 35.21 -38.58
CA VAL A 44 1.15 35.06 -39.77
C VAL A 44 2.06 36.29 -39.93
N GLN A 45 3.31 35.99 -40.29
CA GLN A 45 4.40 36.84 -40.77
C GLN A 45 5.35 37.51 -39.75
N ASP A 46 4.92 38.21 -38.70
CA ASP A 46 5.89 38.98 -37.87
C ASP A 46 5.89 38.66 -36.36
N PHE A 47 5.18 37.61 -35.92
CA PHE A 47 5.17 37.25 -34.49
C PHE A 47 6.52 36.71 -33.99
N LEU A 48 7.21 35.91 -34.81
CA LEU A 48 8.53 35.39 -34.49
C LEU A 48 9.60 36.32 -35.06
N LYS A 49 10.42 36.91 -34.19
CA LYS A 49 11.57 37.71 -34.59
C LYS A 49 12.67 36.83 -35.19
N GLN A 50 13.58 37.43 -35.95
CA GLN A 50 14.72 36.70 -36.54
C GLN A 50 15.59 36.08 -35.42
N GLY A 51 15.73 34.76 -35.43
CA GLY A 51 16.42 33.98 -34.39
C GLY A 51 15.52 33.38 -33.30
N GLU A 52 14.19 33.58 -33.33
CA GLU A 52 13.25 32.91 -32.42
C GLU A 52 12.72 31.59 -33.00
N SER A 53 12.71 30.55 -32.16
CA SER A 53 12.27 29.21 -32.56
C SER A 53 10.75 29.13 -32.80
N LYS A 54 10.32 28.15 -33.62
CA LYS A 54 8.88 27.88 -33.85
C LYS A 54 8.11 27.59 -32.55
N SER A 55 8.78 27.08 -31.52
CA SER A 55 8.16 26.77 -30.23
C SER A 55 7.70 28.01 -29.47
N ALA A 56 8.25 29.21 -29.75
CA ALA A 56 7.83 30.46 -29.12
C ALA A 56 6.39 30.88 -29.46
N ARG A 57 5.75 30.23 -30.44
CA ARG A 57 4.31 30.38 -30.74
C ARG A 57 3.41 29.68 -29.71
N CYS A 58 3.97 28.79 -28.90
CA CYS A 58 3.29 28.10 -27.82
C CYS A 58 3.81 28.65 -26.48
N ASP A 59 2.95 29.30 -25.73
CA ASP A 59 3.32 29.92 -24.46
C ASP A 59 2.07 30.16 -23.59
N GLU A 60 2.26 30.58 -22.34
CA GLU A 60 1.14 30.99 -21.49
C GLU A 60 0.34 32.12 -22.15
N LEU A 61 -0.99 32.15 -21.92
CA LEU A 61 -1.89 33.15 -22.50
C LEU A 61 -1.39 34.59 -22.29
N LYS A 62 -0.89 34.91 -21.09
CA LYS A 62 -0.37 36.23 -20.76
C LYS A 62 0.90 36.56 -21.56
N SER A 63 1.82 35.60 -21.67
CA SER A 63 3.07 35.76 -22.43
C SER A 63 2.78 36.01 -23.92
N LEU A 64 1.87 35.26 -24.53
CA LEU A 64 1.48 35.47 -25.93
C LEU A 64 0.88 36.86 -26.18
N ILE A 65 0.03 37.34 -25.26
CA ILE A 65 -0.55 38.68 -25.34
C ILE A 65 0.54 39.75 -25.22
N THR A 66 1.47 39.61 -24.25
CA THR A 66 2.59 40.54 -24.07
C THR A 66 3.54 40.54 -25.27
N LYS A 67 3.73 39.40 -25.93
CA LYS A 67 4.50 39.27 -27.18
C LYS A 67 3.77 39.83 -28.41
N GLY A 68 2.57 40.40 -28.24
CA GLY A 68 1.81 41.06 -29.31
C GLY A 68 0.86 40.14 -30.09
N CYS A 69 0.59 38.91 -29.61
CA CYS A 69 -0.45 38.08 -30.22
C CYS A 69 -1.84 38.61 -29.84
N SER A 70 -2.63 38.99 -30.85
CA SER A 70 -4.03 39.36 -30.65
C SER A 70 -4.84 38.20 -30.08
N LYS A 71 -5.74 38.46 -29.12
CA LYS A 71 -6.60 37.44 -28.51
C LYS A 71 -7.39 36.62 -29.52
N ALA A 72 -7.85 37.22 -30.62
CA ALA A 72 -8.57 36.52 -31.70
C ALA A 72 -7.68 35.54 -32.49
N LYS A 73 -6.35 35.66 -32.35
CA LYS A 73 -5.36 34.79 -32.99
C LYS A 73 -4.72 33.79 -32.01
N ILE A 74 -5.27 33.68 -30.81
CA ILE A 74 -4.83 32.74 -29.79
C ILE A 74 -5.82 31.58 -29.71
N GLU A 75 -5.31 30.38 -29.95
CA GLU A 75 -6.01 29.11 -29.76
C GLU A 75 -5.75 28.62 -28.33
N ASN A 76 -6.83 28.46 -27.57
CA ASN A 76 -6.82 27.96 -26.21
C ASN A 76 -8.08 27.14 -25.95
N PRO A 77 -8.21 25.95 -26.57
CA PRO A 77 -9.38 25.14 -26.35
C PRO A 77 -9.44 24.73 -24.87
N ARG A 78 -10.63 24.84 -24.27
CA ARG A 78 -10.85 24.55 -22.86
C ARG A 78 -11.74 23.34 -22.72
N GLY A 79 -11.47 22.54 -21.69
CA GLY A 79 -12.40 21.50 -21.30
C GLY A 79 -13.76 22.08 -20.90
N SER A 80 -14.80 21.29 -21.06
CA SER A 80 -16.17 21.68 -20.73
C SER A 80 -17.02 20.48 -20.33
N ILE A 81 -18.12 20.77 -19.64
CA ILE A 81 -19.10 19.78 -19.17
C ILE A 81 -20.45 20.16 -19.75
N SER A 82 -21.13 19.22 -20.42
CA SER A 82 -22.54 19.34 -20.78
C SER A 82 -23.33 18.26 -20.07
N ILE A 83 -24.42 18.64 -19.39
CA ILE A 83 -25.31 17.68 -18.75
C ILE A 83 -26.39 17.33 -19.77
N ASP A 84 -26.40 16.09 -20.24
CA ASP A 84 -27.29 15.64 -21.32
C ASP A 84 -28.62 15.12 -20.77
N LYS A 85 -28.63 14.62 -19.53
CA LYS A 85 -29.84 14.16 -18.83
C LYS A 85 -29.74 14.41 -17.32
N ASP A 86 -30.63 15.26 -16.80
CA ASP A 86 -30.62 15.76 -15.42
C ASP A 86 -31.98 15.66 -14.73
N LYS A 87 -32.54 14.45 -14.65
CA LYS A 87 -33.76 14.23 -13.87
C LYS A 87 -33.48 14.46 -12.38
N PRO A 88 -34.31 15.23 -11.66
CA PRO A 88 -34.13 15.45 -10.23
C PRO A 88 -34.36 14.15 -9.45
N VAL A 89 -33.69 14.02 -8.30
CA VAL A 89 -33.94 12.92 -7.37
C VAL A 89 -35.39 12.93 -6.87
N THR A 90 -36.00 11.76 -6.79
CA THR A 90 -37.41 11.63 -6.41
C THR A 90 -37.60 11.95 -4.92
N ASN A 91 -38.47 12.91 -4.63
CA ASN A 91 -38.94 13.21 -3.28
C ASN A 91 -40.32 12.58 -3.09
N ARG A 92 -40.35 11.38 -2.52
CA ARG A 92 -41.62 10.74 -2.14
C ARG A 92 -42.00 11.18 -0.72
N LYS A 93 -43.30 11.34 -0.48
CA LYS A 93 -43.88 11.37 0.87
C LYS A 93 -44.83 10.18 0.94
N LYS A 94 -44.79 9.38 2.01
CA LYS A 94 -45.65 8.19 2.20
C LYS A 94 -47.16 8.47 2.02
N ASP A 95 -47.60 9.73 2.17
CA ASP A 95 -49.02 10.12 2.19
C ASP A 95 -49.64 10.46 0.82
N VAL A 96 -48.89 10.39 -0.30
CA VAL A 96 -49.42 10.70 -1.64
C VAL A 96 -49.86 9.41 -2.34
N ALA A 97 -51.14 9.34 -2.73
CA ALA A 97 -51.84 8.16 -3.23
C ALA A 97 -51.33 7.55 -4.56
N GLU A 98 -50.38 8.18 -5.25
CA GLU A 98 -49.83 7.63 -6.49
C GLU A 98 -48.65 6.68 -6.20
N LYS A 99 -48.87 5.38 -6.44
CA LYS A 99 -47.79 4.40 -6.56
C LYS A 99 -47.00 4.67 -7.83
N LEU A 100 -45.84 5.33 -7.69
CA LEU A 100 -44.89 5.49 -8.78
C LEU A 100 -44.34 4.13 -9.20
N LYS A 101 -44.19 3.93 -10.51
CA LYS A 101 -43.54 2.74 -11.03
C LYS A 101 -42.02 2.81 -10.75
N PRO A 102 -41.32 1.66 -10.66
CA PRO A 102 -39.89 1.64 -10.36
C PRO A 102 -39.03 2.50 -11.31
N ASP A 103 -39.40 2.58 -12.59
CA ASP A 103 -38.72 3.36 -13.63
C ASP A 103 -38.91 4.88 -13.51
N GLN A 104 -39.82 5.32 -12.65
CA GLN A 104 -40.09 6.72 -12.35
C GLN A 104 -39.34 7.21 -11.10
N ILE A 105 -38.74 6.29 -10.33
CA ILE A 105 -37.94 6.63 -9.16
C ILE A 105 -36.51 6.90 -9.62
N THR A 106 -35.96 8.04 -9.23
CA THR A 106 -34.60 8.50 -9.56
C THR A 106 -33.86 8.77 -8.27
N GLN A 107 -32.80 8.02 -8.02
CA GLN A 107 -31.94 8.14 -6.85
C GLN A 107 -30.63 8.86 -7.13
N ILE A 108 -30.21 8.94 -8.40
CA ILE A 108 -28.98 9.62 -8.81
C ILE A 108 -29.26 10.79 -9.73
N GLN A 109 -28.44 11.83 -9.61
CA GLN A 109 -28.50 13.01 -10.47
C GLN A 109 -27.08 13.57 -10.70
N PRO A 110 -26.68 13.89 -11.95
CA PRO A 110 -27.38 13.67 -13.22
C PRO A 110 -27.33 12.20 -13.67
N GLN A 111 -28.03 11.83 -14.75
CA GLN A 111 -27.98 10.46 -15.30
C GLN A 111 -27.07 10.33 -16.52
N LYS A 112 -26.86 11.42 -17.26
CA LYS A 112 -25.95 11.43 -18.41
C LYS A 112 -25.27 12.79 -18.57
N LEU A 113 -23.96 12.77 -18.82
CA LEU A 113 -23.20 13.97 -19.16
C LEU A 113 -22.09 13.66 -20.18
N SER A 114 -21.67 14.69 -20.90
CA SER A 114 -20.53 14.67 -21.80
C SER A 114 -19.44 15.59 -21.27
N LEU A 115 -18.21 15.08 -21.20
CA LEU A 115 -17.01 15.80 -20.78
C LEU A 115 -16.10 15.99 -21.98
N ASN A 116 -15.84 17.23 -22.35
CA ASN A 116 -14.75 17.56 -23.27
C ASN A 116 -13.48 17.75 -22.44
N LEU A 117 -12.54 16.81 -22.55
CA LEU A 117 -11.31 16.76 -21.78
C LEU A 117 -10.15 17.25 -22.62
N ARG A 118 -9.43 18.23 -22.10
CA ARG A 118 -8.12 18.64 -22.58
C ARG A 118 -7.04 17.97 -21.72
N SER A 119 -5.95 17.53 -22.35
CA SER A 119 -4.85 16.89 -21.62
C SER A 119 -4.30 17.82 -20.52
N GLY A 120 -4.18 17.31 -19.29
CA GLY A 120 -3.77 18.05 -18.10
C GLY A 120 -4.81 19.00 -17.51
N GLU A 121 -6.00 19.16 -18.13
CA GLU A 121 -7.08 20.00 -17.61
C GLU A 121 -8.23 19.16 -17.05
N ALA A 122 -8.31 19.06 -15.73
CA ALA A 122 -9.36 18.30 -15.06
C ALA A 122 -10.73 18.98 -15.13
N GLN A 123 -11.79 18.17 -15.33
CA GLN A 123 -13.19 18.59 -15.27
C GLN A 123 -13.86 17.98 -14.04
N THR A 124 -14.63 18.78 -13.30
CA THR A 124 -15.31 18.32 -12.07
C THR A 124 -16.81 18.54 -12.17
N PHE A 125 -17.58 17.49 -11.93
CA PHE A 125 -19.04 17.56 -11.84
C PHE A 125 -19.51 17.03 -10.48
N LYS A 126 -20.74 17.40 -10.10
CA LYS A 126 -21.36 16.96 -8.86
C LYS A 126 -22.38 15.88 -9.14
N LEU A 127 -22.21 14.72 -8.49
CA LEU A 127 -23.19 13.64 -8.46
C LEU A 127 -23.93 13.72 -7.13
N LYS A 128 -25.26 13.81 -7.18
CA LYS A 128 -26.14 13.68 -6.02
C LYS A 128 -26.70 12.28 -5.95
N PHE A 129 -26.72 11.73 -4.74
CA PHE A 129 -27.39 10.48 -4.43
C PHE A 129 -28.39 10.73 -3.30
N LYS A 130 -29.62 10.32 -3.50
CA LYS A 130 -30.65 10.33 -2.47
C LYS A 130 -31.20 8.92 -2.30
N ARG A 131 -31.25 8.46 -1.05
CA ARG A 131 -31.88 7.18 -0.73
C ARG A 131 -33.40 7.35 -0.84
N ALA A 132 -34.01 6.74 -1.86
CA ALA A 132 -35.44 6.86 -2.09
C ALA A 132 -36.27 6.26 -0.95
N GLU A 133 -37.35 6.94 -0.61
CA GLU A 133 -38.41 6.41 0.25
C GLU A 133 -39.28 5.44 -0.56
N ASP A 134 -39.66 4.32 0.06
CA ASP A 134 -40.51 3.30 -0.56
C ASP A 134 -40.00 2.84 -1.94
N TYR A 135 -38.74 2.41 -1.98
CA TYR A 135 -38.13 1.80 -3.17
C TYR A 135 -38.40 0.30 -3.19
N PRO A 136 -38.79 -0.31 -4.33
CA PRO A 136 -39.14 -1.72 -4.40
C PRO A 136 -38.00 -2.65 -4.01
N ILE A 137 -38.35 -3.77 -3.37
CA ILE A 137 -37.41 -4.77 -2.89
C ILE A 137 -37.82 -6.16 -3.40
N ASP A 138 -36.84 -6.87 -3.96
CA ASP A 138 -36.92 -8.30 -4.21
C ASP A 138 -36.06 -9.02 -3.17
N LEU A 139 -36.66 -9.98 -2.46
CA LEU A 139 -35.96 -10.82 -1.50
C LEU A 139 -36.06 -12.28 -1.91
N TYR A 140 -34.91 -12.91 -2.14
CA TYR A 140 -34.84 -14.34 -2.40
C TYR A 140 -34.25 -15.04 -1.18
N TYR A 141 -35.03 -15.92 -0.56
CA TYR A 141 -34.63 -16.68 0.61
C TYR A 141 -34.04 -18.02 0.17
N LEU A 142 -32.74 -18.19 0.37
CA LEU A 142 -31.98 -19.38 0.00
C LEU A 142 -31.64 -20.16 1.27
N MET A 143 -32.28 -21.31 1.44
CA MET A 143 -32.23 -22.10 2.66
C MET A 143 -31.48 -23.42 2.47
N ASP A 144 -30.61 -23.72 3.41
CA ASP A 144 -30.03 -25.04 3.60
C ASP A 144 -31.09 -26.04 4.08
N LEU A 145 -31.22 -27.18 3.40
CA LEU A 145 -32.11 -28.28 3.75
C LEU A 145 -31.34 -29.55 4.15
N SER A 146 -30.10 -29.42 4.60
CA SER A 146 -29.37 -30.46 5.31
C SER A 146 -30.17 -30.96 6.53
N PHE A 147 -29.78 -32.12 7.08
CA PHE A 147 -30.53 -32.74 8.17
C PHE A 147 -30.53 -31.89 9.45
N SER A 148 -29.47 -31.10 9.67
CA SER A 148 -29.32 -30.25 10.85
C SER A 148 -30.30 -29.07 10.87
N MET A 149 -30.72 -28.58 9.71
CA MET A 149 -31.66 -27.46 9.53
C MET A 149 -33.15 -27.80 9.75
N LYS A 150 -33.44 -28.96 10.35
CA LYS A 150 -34.81 -29.49 10.47
C LYS A 150 -35.72 -28.62 11.34
N ASP A 151 -35.23 -28.15 12.48
CA ASP A 151 -35.98 -27.29 13.40
C ASP A 151 -36.12 -25.86 12.86
N ASP A 152 -35.13 -25.36 12.14
CA ASP A 152 -35.22 -24.08 11.41
C ASP A 152 -36.33 -24.09 10.36
N LEU A 153 -36.46 -25.20 9.59
CA LEU A 153 -37.50 -25.33 8.57
C LEU A 153 -38.90 -25.12 9.15
N GLU A 154 -39.19 -25.63 10.34
CA GLU A 154 -40.51 -25.46 10.98
C GLU A 154 -40.86 -23.99 11.25
N ASN A 155 -39.89 -23.15 11.62
CA ASN A 155 -40.11 -21.72 11.82
C ASN A 155 -40.20 -20.96 10.48
N VAL A 156 -39.43 -21.38 9.48
CA VAL A 156 -39.45 -20.75 8.15
C VAL A 156 -40.77 -21.01 7.39
N LYS A 157 -41.51 -22.09 7.71
CA LYS A 157 -42.83 -22.37 7.10
C LYS A 157 -43.86 -21.26 7.28
N ASN A 158 -43.79 -20.53 8.40
CA ASN A 158 -44.69 -19.42 8.71
C ASN A 158 -44.08 -18.03 8.39
N LEU A 159 -42.80 -18.01 7.99
CA LEU A 159 -42.03 -16.79 7.80
C LEU A 159 -42.58 -15.88 6.70
N GLY A 160 -43.10 -16.44 5.60
CA GLY A 160 -43.42 -15.66 4.41
C GLY A 160 -44.44 -14.55 4.65
N THR A 161 -45.55 -14.86 5.32
CA THR A 161 -46.59 -13.87 5.61
C THR A 161 -46.15 -12.81 6.63
N ASP A 162 -45.41 -13.20 7.67
CA ASP A 162 -44.93 -12.26 8.69
C ASP A 162 -43.84 -11.35 8.12
N LEU A 163 -42.86 -11.92 7.39
CA LEU A 163 -41.81 -11.15 6.73
C LEU A 163 -42.41 -10.18 5.71
N MET A 164 -43.40 -10.60 4.93
CA MET A 164 -44.10 -9.70 4.01
C MET A 164 -44.79 -8.56 4.74
N ARG A 165 -45.44 -8.80 5.88
CA ARG A 165 -46.09 -7.75 6.68
C ARG A 165 -45.07 -6.73 7.17
N GLU A 166 -43.96 -7.17 7.75
CA GLU A 166 -42.93 -6.25 8.26
C GLU A 166 -42.23 -5.50 7.11
N MET A 167 -41.94 -6.16 5.99
CA MET A 167 -41.34 -5.52 4.82
C MET A 167 -42.28 -4.52 4.14
N GLN A 168 -43.61 -4.71 4.25
CA GLN A 168 -44.62 -3.77 3.75
C GLN A 168 -44.60 -2.42 4.50
N GLU A 169 -44.08 -2.36 5.72
CA GLU A 169 -43.89 -1.09 6.44
C GLU A 169 -42.74 -0.25 5.84
N ILE A 170 -41.77 -0.94 5.20
CA ILE A 170 -40.58 -0.35 4.58
C ILE A 170 -40.87 0.01 3.11
N THR A 171 -41.48 -0.91 2.36
CA THR A 171 -41.86 -0.68 0.96
C THR A 171 -43.23 -1.27 0.61
N SER A 172 -44.00 -0.52 -0.16
CA SER A 172 -45.30 -0.93 -0.72
C SER A 172 -45.18 -1.89 -1.90
N ASP A 173 -43.97 -2.13 -2.43
CA ASP A 173 -43.70 -3.04 -3.53
C ASP A 173 -42.59 -4.05 -3.15
N PHE A 174 -43.04 -5.19 -2.60
CA PHE A 174 -42.17 -6.25 -2.11
C PHE A 174 -42.47 -7.58 -2.82
N LYS A 175 -41.43 -8.25 -3.31
CA LYS A 175 -41.52 -9.64 -3.81
C LYS A 175 -40.62 -10.56 -3.02
N ILE A 176 -41.13 -11.77 -2.77
CA ILE A 176 -40.42 -12.84 -2.09
C ILE A 176 -40.31 -14.09 -2.96
N GLY A 177 -39.16 -14.74 -2.91
CA GLY A 177 -38.87 -16.00 -3.58
C GLY A 177 -38.18 -16.98 -2.62
N PHE A 178 -38.15 -18.26 -2.98
CA PHE A 178 -37.55 -19.31 -2.15
C PHE A 178 -36.75 -20.29 -2.99
N GLY A 179 -35.56 -20.62 -2.52
CA GLY A 179 -34.71 -21.68 -3.04
C GLY A 179 -34.15 -22.53 -1.92
N SER A 180 -33.80 -23.76 -2.26
CA SER A 180 -33.20 -24.71 -1.32
C SER A 180 -31.92 -25.29 -1.88
N PHE A 181 -30.97 -25.62 -1.01
CA PHE A 181 -29.74 -26.33 -1.38
C PHE A 181 -29.36 -27.38 -0.34
N VAL A 182 -28.53 -28.33 -0.74
CA VAL A 182 -27.86 -29.29 0.15
C VAL A 182 -26.43 -29.42 -0.36
N GLU A 183 -26.18 -30.35 -1.29
CA GLU A 183 -24.82 -30.66 -1.74
C GLU A 183 -24.80 -31.36 -3.12
N LYS A 184 -23.66 -31.35 -3.80
CA LYS A 184 -23.37 -32.10 -5.02
C LYS A 184 -23.65 -33.58 -4.81
N THR A 185 -24.34 -34.17 -5.77
CA THR A 185 -24.85 -35.54 -5.66
C THR A 185 -23.82 -36.59 -6.11
N VAL A 186 -22.58 -36.46 -5.65
CA VAL A 186 -21.48 -37.39 -5.92
C VAL A 186 -20.72 -37.75 -4.63
N MET A 187 -20.02 -38.88 -4.60
CA MET A 187 -19.06 -39.16 -3.52
C MET A 187 -17.90 -38.16 -3.59
N PRO A 188 -17.28 -37.75 -2.46
CA PRO A 188 -17.56 -38.17 -1.09
C PRO A 188 -18.65 -37.37 -0.35
N TYR A 189 -19.22 -36.35 -0.98
CA TYR A 189 -20.11 -35.39 -0.31
C TYR A 189 -21.47 -35.99 0.09
N ILE A 190 -21.98 -36.93 -0.71
CA ILE A 190 -23.16 -37.72 -0.37
C ILE A 190 -22.86 -39.22 -0.47
N SER A 191 -23.67 -40.05 0.20
CA SER A 191 -23.64 -41.49 -0.04
C SER A 191 -24.39 -41.84 -1.33
N THR A 192 -23.68 -42.40 -2.30
CA THR A 192 -24.24 -42.83 -3.60
C THR A 192 -24.84 -44.25 -3.58
N THR A 193 -24.95 -44.87 -2.40
CA THR A 193 -25.63 -46.18 -2.29
C THR A 193 -27.12 -46.03 -2.60
N PRO A 194 -27.76 -46.96 -3.34
CA PRO A 194 -29.15 -46.81 -3.76
C PRO A 194 -30.14 -46.53 -2.61
N ALA A 195 -29.92 -47.15 -1.44
CA ALA A 195 -30.74 -46.90 -0.26
C ALA A 195 -30.60 -45.46 0.26
N ARG A 196 -29.38 -44.90 0.26
CA ARG A 196 -29.11 -43.53 0.74
C ARG A 196 -29.50 -42.46 -0.26
N LEU A 197 -29.49 -42.76 -1.56
CA LEU A 197 -30.03 -41.86 -2.58
C LEU A 197 -31.55 -41.69 -2.45
N LEU A 198 -32.25 -42.74 -2.02
CA LEU A 198 -33.70 -42.68 -1.75
C LEU A 198 -34.00 -42.03 -0.41
N ASN A 199 -33.23 -42.33 0.63
CA ASN A 199 -33.36 -41.71 1.95
C ASN A 199 -31.97 -41.51 2.57
N PRO A 200 -31.41 -40.28 2.55
CA PRO A 200 -30.06 -40.02 3.07
C PRO A 200 -29.99 -40.13 4.60
N CYS A 201 -31.11 -40.00 5.31
CA CYS A 201 -31.13 -39.95 6.77
C CYS A 201 -31.03 -41.33 7.43
N THR A 202 -30.43 -41.36 8.63
CA THR A 202 -30.18 -42.57 9.43
C THR A 202 -31.33 -42.97 10.37
N SER A 203 -32.18 -42.02 10.77
CA SER A 203 -32.92 -42.09 12.04
C SER A 203 -34.42 -42.37 11.91
N ASN A 204 -34.87 -43.39 11.17
CA ASN A 204 -36.31 -43.65 10.91
C ASN A 204 -37.10 -42.45 10.31
N GLU A 205 -36.41 -41.38 9.92
CA GLU A 205 -37.00 -40.20 9.33
C GLU A 205 -36.99 -40.33 7.80
N ASN A 206 -38.09 -39.91 7.18
CA ASN A 206 -38.18 -39.87 5.73
C ASN A 206 -37.61 -38.53 5.24
N CYS A 207 -36.47 -38.60 4.58
CA CYS A 207 -35.81 -37.45 3.97
C CYS A 207 -35.92 -37.52 2.46
N THR A 208 -35.91 -36.36 1.81
CA THR A 208 -35.88 -36.28 0.35
C THR A 208 -34.48 -36.63 -0.16
N SER A 209 -34.41 -37.23 -1.34
CA SER A 209 -33.15 -37.50 -2.06
C SER A 209 -32.22 -36.28 -2.09
N PRO A 210 -30.90 -36.45 -1.94
CA PRO A 210 -29.95 -35.35 -2.00
C PRO A 210 -30.00 -34.60 -3.34
N PHE A 211 -29.78 -33.29 -3.30
CA PHE A 211 -29.74 -32.43 -4.46
C PHE A 211 -28.82 -31.23 -4.19
N SER A 212 -28.25 -30.65 -5.25
CA SER A 212 -27.35 -29.50 -5.08
C SER A 212 -28.14 -28.20 -4.86
N TYR A 213 -28.94 -27.78 -5.85
CA TYR A 213 -29.77 -26.57 -5.74
C TYR A 213 -31.10 -26.74 -6.47
N LYS A 214 -32.15 -26.18 -5.87
CA LYS A 214 -33.51 -26.14 -6.42
C LYS A 214 -34.14 -24.77 -6.21
N ASN A 215 -34.62 -24.17 -7.30
CA ASN A 215 -35.46 -22.96 -7.27
C ASN A 215 -36.92 -23.37 -7.02
N VAL A 216 -37.43 -23.20 -5.81
CA VAL A 216 -38.78 -23.68 -5.46
C VAL A 216 -39.85 -22.67 -5.85
N LEU A 217 -39.59 -21.39 -5.58
CA LEU A 217 -40.53 -20.30 -5.81
C LEU A 217 -39.82 -19.12 -6.45
N LYS A 218 -40.20 -18.83 -7.70
CA LYS A 218 -39.91 -17.57 -8.39
C LYS A 218 -40.48 -16.38 -7.60
N LEU A 219 -39.78 -15.25 -7.62
CA LEU A 219 -40.18 -14.01 -6.95
C LEU A 219 -41.65 -13.64 -7.24
N THR A 220 -42.45 -13.52 -6.18
CA THR A 220 -43.89 -13.26 -6.23
C THR A 220 -44.33 -12.28 -5.15
N GLU A 221 -45.48 -11.64 -5.35
CA GLU A 221 -46.14 -10.75 -4.37
C GLU A 221 -47.07 -11.54 -3.43
N ASN A 222 -47.20 -12.86 -3.62
CA ASN A 222 -48.11 -13.71 -2.85
C ASN A 222 -47.40 -14.46 -1.71
N GLY A 223 -47.50 -13.95 -0.48
CA GLY A 223 -46.92 -14.58 0.71
C GLY A 223 -47.53 -15.91 1.11
N GLN A 224 -48.80 -16.13 0.79
CA GLN A 224 -49.44 -17.43 1.04
C GLN A 224 -48.86 -18.52 0.13
N GLN A 225 -48.49 -18.16 -1.10
CA GLN A 225 -47.81 -19.07 -2.01
C GLN A 225 -46.43 -19.48 -1.47
N PHE A 226 -45.70 -18.53 -0.87
CA PHE A 226 -44.45 -18.82 -0.16
C PHE A 226 -44.69 -19.83 0.96
N ASN A 227 -45.58 -19.53 1.92
CA ASN A 227 -45.85 -20.42 3.05
C ASN A 227 -46.28 -21.82 2.58
N SER A 228 -47.14 -21.90 1.55
CA SER A 228 -47.64 -23.17 1.01
C SER A 228 -46.52 -24.03 0.38
N LEU A 229 -45.59 -23.41 -0.34
CA LEU A 229 -44.50 -24.13 -1.00
C LEU A 229 -43.37 -24.49 -0.05
N VAL A 230 -43.04 -23.60 0.90
CA VAL A 230 -42.05 -23.87 1.96
C VAL A 230 -42.54 -24.98 2.88
N SER A 231 -43.83 -24.99 3.24
CA SER A 231 -44.45 -26.06 4.03
C SER A 231 -44.40 -27.44 3.38
N LYS A 232 -44.22 -27.51 2.06
CA LYS A 232 -44.08 -28.76 1.31
C LYS A 232 -42.62 -29.23 1.21
N GLN A 233 -41.65 -28.41 1.60
CA GLN A 233 -40.26 -28.83 1.60
C GLN A 233 -40.02 -29.81 2.75
N GLN A 234 -39.08 -30.72 2.52
CA GLN A 234 -38.62 -31.71 3.48
C GLN A 234 -37.11 -31.61 3.55
N ILE A 235 -36.56 -31.94 4.72
CA ILE A 235 -35.11 -32.04 4.87
C ILE A 235 -34.53 -33.18 4.03
N SER A 236 -33.25 -33.04 3.72
CA SER A 236 -32.42 -34.01 3.03
C SER A 236 -31.21 -34.33 3.91
N GLY A 237 -30.13 -34.82 3.31
CA GLY A 237 -28.90 -35.06 4.04
C GLY A 237 -27.71 -35.32 3.11
N ASN A 238 -26.55 -34.95 3.61
CA ASN A 238 -25.22 -35.14 3.07
C ASN A 238 -24.38 -35.99 4.04
N LEU A 239 -23.12 -36.27 3.66
CA LEU A 239 -22.22 -37.13 4.42
C LEU A 239 -21.15 -36.34 5.18
N ASP A 240 -20.59 -35.31 4.56
CA ASP A 240 -19.67 -34.37 5.17
C ASP A 240 -20.40 -33.18 5.81
N SER A 241 -19.65 -32.23 6.36
CA SER A 241 -20.21 -31.10 7.12
C SER A 241 -20.34 -29.80 6.32
N PRO A 242 -19.40 -29.41 5.43
CA PRO A 242 -19.61 -28.24 4.59
C PRO A 242 -20.65 -28.54 3.49
N GLU A 243 -21.38 -27.50 3.08
CA GLU A 243 -22.51 -27.63 2.15
C GLU A 243 -22.25 -26.94 0.80
N GLY A 244 -23.09 -27.25 -0.18
CA GLY A 244 -22.99 -26.80 -1.57
C GLY A 244 -23.58 -25.42 -1.82
N GLY A 245 -23.67 -24.59 -0.78
CA GLY A 245 -24.38 -23.30 -0.82
C GLY A 245 -23.84 -22.33 -1.87
N PHE A 246 -22.55 -22.40 -2.20
CA PHE A 246 -21.93 -21.56 -3.22
C PHE A 246 -22.43 -21.85 -4.64
N ASP A 247 -22.73 -23.11 -4.98
CA ASP A 247 -23.38 -23.44 -6.26
C ASP A 247 -24.76 -22.78 -6.33
N ALA A 248 -25.50 -22.82 -5.22
CA ALA A 248 -26.82 -22.23 -5.13
C ALA A 248 -26.79 -20.70 -5.28
N ILE A 249 -25.88 -20.01 -4.58
CA ILE A 249 -25.68 -18.55 -4.72
C ILE A 249 -25.33 -18.20 -6.18
N MET A 250 -24.44 -18.97 -6.81
CA MET A 250 -24.07 -18.73 -8.20
C MET A 250 -25.27 -18.85 -9.13
N GLN A 251 -26.05 -19.93 -9.03
CA GLN A 251 -27.24 -20.13 -9.87
C GLN A 251 -28.30 -19.04 -9.61
N VAL A 252 -28.53 -18.64 -8.36
CA VAL A 252 -29.44 -17.53 -8.02
C VAL A 252 -28.98 -16.21 -8.65
N ALA A 253 -27.67 -15.98 -8.71
CA ALA A 253 -27.10 -14.76 -9.27
C ALA A 253 -27.23 -14.68 -10.80
N VAL A 254 -27.01 -15.79 -11.51
CA VAL A 254 -26.93 -15.80 -12.98
C VAL A 254 -28.25 -16.20 -13.67
N CYS A 255 -29.16 -16.89 -12.98
CA CYS A 255 -30.45 -17.32 -13.52
C CYS A 255 -31.56 -16.26 -13.33
N GLY A 256 -31.30 -15.02 -13.74
CA GLY A 256 -32.20 -13.88 -13.51
C GLY A 256 -33.65 -14.11 -13.90
N ASP A 257 -33.91 -14.75 -15.05
CA ASP A 257 -35.27 -15.00 -15.55
C ASP A 257 -36.02 -16.08 -14.76
N ALA A 258 -35.31 -17.12 -14.31
CA ALA A 258 -35.89 -18.21 -13.52
C ALA A 258 -36.21 -17.76 -12.10
N ILE A 259 -35.33 -16.96 -11.50
CA ILE A 259 -35.53 -16.36 -10.17
C ILE A 259 -36.56 -15.23 -10.22
N GLY A 260 -36.57 -14.45 -11.31
CA GLY A 260 -37.50 -13.35 -11.55
C GLY A 260 -37.02 -12.00 -11.01
N TRP A 261 -35.70 -11.77 -10.96
CA TRP A 261 -35.15 -10.50 -10.45
C TRP A 261 -35.64 -9.30 -11.27
N ARG A 262 -36.22 -8.31 -10.61
CA ARG A 262 -36.54 -7.02 -11.22
C ARG A 262 -35.32 -6.11 -11.20
N ASN A 263 -35.39 -5.00 -11.92
CA ASN A 263 -34.37 -3.96 -11.88
C ASN A 263 -34.54 -3.03 -10.66
N VAL A 264 -34.64 -3.62 -9.46
CA VAL A 264 -34.84 -2.94 -8.17
C VAL A 264 -33.82 -3.44 -7.13
N THR A 265 -33.99 -3.15 -5.84
CA THR A 265 -33.08 -3.67 -4.80
C THR A 265 -33.21 -5.18 -4.70
N ARG A 266 -32.10 -5.91 -4.87
CA ARG A 266 -32.06 -7.37 -4.83
C ARG A 266 -31.36 -7.86 -3.56
N LEU A 267 -32.09 -8.51 -2.68
CA LEU A 267 -31.59 -9.11 -1.44
C LEU A 267 -31.58 -10.63 -1.56
N LEU A 268 -30.42 -11.24 -1.37
CA LEU A 268 -30.27 -12.69 -1.24
C LEU A 268 -30.02 -13.02 0.23
N VAL A 269 -30.96 -13.68 0.88
CA VAL A 269 -30.78 -14.18 2.25
C VAL A 269 -30.26 -15.62 2.14
N PHE A 270 -29.04 -15.86 2.59
CA PHE A 270 -28.41 -17.17 2.62
C PHE A 270 -28.45 -17.70 4.06
N SER A 271 -29.19 -18.78 4.29
CA SER A 271 -29.43 -19.35 5.62
C SER A 271 -28.85 -20.76 5.73
N THR A 272 -27.92 -20.96 6.66
CA THR A 272 -27.29 -22.26 6.94
C THR A 272 -26.73 -22.27 8.37
N ASP A 273 -26.60 -23.46 8.94
CA ASP A 273 -25.93 -23.73 10.19
C ASP A 273 -24.54 -24.36 10.01
N ALA A 274 -24.00 -24.37 8.79
CA ALA A 274 -22.76 -25.06 8.43
C ALA A 274 -21.78 -24.20 7.60
N GLY A 275 -20.62 -24.80 7.32
CA GLY A 275 -19.62 -24.26 6.40
C GLY A 275 -20.03 -24.39 4.93
N PHE A 276 -19.14 -23.99 4.02
CA PHE A 276 -19.39 -24.07 2.58
C PHE A 276 -18.21 -24.68 1.84
N HIS A 277 -18.51 -25.45 0.79
CA HIS A 277 -17.52 -25.85 -0.21
C HIS A 277 -17.24 -24.74 -1.22
N PHE A 278 -16.00 -24.71 -1.72
CA PHE A 278 -15.55 -23.72 -2.71
C PHE A 278 -14.63 -24.35 -3.77
N ALA A 279 -14.31 -23.58 -4.82
CA ALA A 279 -13.51 -24.07 -5.95
C ALA A 279 -12.23 -24.81 -5.51
N GLY A 280 -12.04 -26.01 -6.02
CA GLY A 280 -10.99 -26.95 -5.66
C GLY A 280 -11.52 -28.18 -4.92
N ASP A 281 -12.58 -28.03 -4.13
CA ASP A 281 -13.14 -29.11 -3.33
C ASP A 281 -13.79 -30.20 -4.19
N GLY A 282 -14.37 -29.83 -5.34
CA GLY A 282 -14.97 -30.74 -6.33
C GLY A 282 -14.02 -31.83 -6.82
N LYS A 283 -12.70 -31.59 -6.71
CA LYS A 283 -11.66 -32.54 -7.13
C LYS A 283 -11.76 -33.87 -6.39
N LEU A 284 -12.23 -33.88 -5.14
CA LEU A 284 -12.43 -35.10 -4.37
C LEU A 284 -13.50 -36.01 -4.97
N GLY A 285 -14.55 -35.42 -5.58
CA GLY A 285 -15.58 -36.13 -6.33
C GLY A 285 -15.29 -36.32 -7.82
N GLY A 286 -14.04 -36.08 -8.25
CA GLY A 286 -13.63 -36.21 -9.65
C GLY A 286 -14.08 -35.05 -10.55
N ILE A 287 -14.57 -33.96 -9.96
CA ILE A 287 -15.05 -32.78 -10.68
C ILE A 287 -13.91 -31.77 -10.78
N VAL A 288 -13.39 -31.59 -11.99
CA VAL A 288 -12.19 -30.77 -12.25
C VAL A 288 -12.43 -29.58 -13.17
N LEU A 289 -13.64 -29.45 -13.72
CA LEU A 289 -14.00 -28.34 -14.58
C LEU A 289 -14.41 -27.14 -13.74
N PRO A 290 -13.73 -25.98 -13.86
CA PRO A 290 -14.12 -24.79 -13.10
C PRO A 290 -15.55 -24.35 -13.44
N ASN A 291 -16.25 -23.81 -12.45
CA ASN A 291 -17.57 -23.21 -12.64
C ASN A 291 -17.54 -22.14 -13.74
N ASP A 292 -18.45 -22.22 -14.71
CA ASP A 292 -18.49 -21.36 -15.89
C ASP A 292 -19.26 -20.04 -15.70
N GLY A 293 -19.91 -19.86 -14.53
CA GLY A 293 -20.66 -18.67 -14.19
C GLY A 293 -21.90 -18.44 -15.08
N LYS A 294 -22.52 -19.52 -15.57
CA LYS A 294 -23.74 -19.51 -16.38
C LYS A 294 -24.91 -20.19 -15.67
N CYS A 295 -26.11 -19.93 -16.17
CA CYS A 295 -27.34 -20.54 -15.67
C CYS A 295 -27.52 -21.95 -16.25
N HIS A 296 -27.72 -22.92 -15.36
CA HIS A 296 -27.91 -24.34 -15.69
C HIS A 296 -29.10 -24.93 -14.92
N LEU A 297 -30.21 -24.20 -14.88
CA LEU A 297 -31.46 -24.68 -14.29
C LEU A 297 -32.33 -25.35 -15.35
N GLU A 298 -32.63 -26.63 -15.13
CA GLU A 298 -33.63 -27.37 -15.88
C GLU A 298 -34.75 -27.79 -14.93
N ASN A 299 -36.00 -27.49 -15.27
CA ASN A 299 -37.16 -27.73 -14.39
C ASN A 299 -36.94 -27.18 -12.96
N ASN A 300 -36.30 -26.01 -12.87
CA ASN A 300 -35.92 -25.35 -11.62
C ASN A 300 -34.92 -26.12 -10.73
N MET A 301 -34.18 -27.08 -11.27
CA MET A 301 -33.14 -27.81 -10.56
C MET A 301 -31.79 -27.60 -11.24
N TYR A 302 -30.71 -27.48 -10.45
CA TYR A 302 -29.36 -27.39 -10.99
C TYR A 302 -28.86 -28.76 -11.43
N THR A 303 -28.78 -28.98 -12.75
CA THR A 303 -28.45 -30.29 -13.34
C THR A 303 -26.95 -30.52 -13.55
N MET A 304 -26.15 -29.45 -13.63
CA MET A 304 -24.71 -29.52 -13.92
C MET A 304 -23.82 -29.60 -12.66
N SER A 305 -24.40 -29.89 -11.49
CA SER A 305 -23.69 -29.95 -10.20
C SER A 305 -22.55 -30.97 -10.15
N HIS A 306 -22.68 -32.08 -10.89
CA HIS A 306 -21.69 -33.15 -10.99
C HIS A 306 -20.67 -32.92 -12.12
N TYR A 307 -20.86 -31.87 -12.93
CA TYR A 307 -20.00 -31.58 -14.08
C TYR A 307 -19.04 -30.41 -13.80
N TYR A 308 -19.54 -29.35 -13.14
CA TYR A 308 -18.74 -28.20 -12.73
C TYR A 308 -18.41 -28.20 -11.25
N ASP A 309 -17.19 -27.79 -10.93
CA ASP A 309 -16.73 -27.55 -9.56
C ASP A 309 -17.53 -26.39 -8.91
N TYR A 310 -17.41 -26.26 -7.59
CA TYR A 310 -17.95 -25.10 -6.87
C TYR A 310 -17.33 -23.81 -7.41
N PRO A 311 -18.04 -22.67 -7.34
CA PRO A 311 -17.46 -21.39 -7.73
C PRO A 311 -16.41 -20.94 -6.71
N SER A 312 -15.42 -20.17 -7.18
CA SER A 312 -14.48 -19.50 -6.29
C SER A 312 -15.14 -18.26 -5.68
N ILE A 313 -14.64 -17.81 -4.51
CA ILE A 313 -15.15 -16.60 -3.86
C ILE A 313 -15.06 -15.40 -4.81
N ALA A 314 -13.95 -15.22 -5.53
CA ALA A 314 -13.79 -14.12 -6.48
C ALA A 314 -14.81 -14.19 -7.63
N HIS A 315 -15.13 -15.41 -8.11
CA HIS A 315 -16.12 -15.57 -9.18
C HIS A 315 -17.54 -15.24 -8.67
N LEU A 316 -17.87 -15.62 -7.43
CA LEU A 316 -19.11 -15.21 -6.78
C LEU A 316 -19.21 -13.69 -6.61
N VAL A 317 -18.16 -13.05 -6.09
CA VAL A 317 -18.08 -11.59 -5.92
C VAL A 317 -18.39 -10.88 -7.24
N GLN A 318 -17.75 -11.34 -8.32
CA GLN A 318 -17.98 -10.78 -9.65
C GLN A 318 -19.45 -10.92 -10.08
N LYS A 319 -20.03 -12.12 -10.01
CA LYS A 319 -21.39 -12.37 -10.50
C LYS A 319 -22.47 -11.70 -9.63
N LEU A 320 -22.27 -11.61 -8.33
CA LEU A 320 -23.15 -10.86 -7.42
C LEU A 320 -23.11 -9.36 -7.73
N SER A 321 -21.92 -8.81 -7.99
CA SER A 321 -21.75 -7.39 -8.34
C SER A 321 -22.31 -7.05 -9.74
N ASP A 322 -22.05 -7.90 -10.74
CA ASP A 322 -22.57 -7.75 -12.10
C ASP A 322 -24.10 -7.73 -12.10
N ASN A 323 -24.73 -8.52 -11.22
CA ASN A 323 -26.18 -8.62 -11.08
C ASN A 323 -26.77 -7.76 -9.94
N ASN A 324 -25.97 -6.88 -9.30
CA ASN A 324 -26.39 -5.99 -8.21
C ASN A 324 -27.15 -6.70 -7.06
N ILE A 325 -26.72 -7.90 -6.68
CA ILE A 325 -27.34 -8.70 -5.59
C ILE A 325 -26.58 -8.47 -4.29
N GLN A 326 -27.29 -8.04 -3.26
CA GLN A 326 -26.75 -7.85 -1.92
C GLN A 326 -27.04 -9.09 -1.08
N THR A 327 -25.99 -9.70 -0.52
CA THR A 327 -26.11 -10.98 0.19
C THR A 327 -26.14 -10.79 1.70
N ILE A 328 -27.11 -11.39 2.37
CA ILE A 328 -27.26 -11.43 3.82
C ILE A 328 -27.00 -12.87 4.26
N PHE A 329 -25.87 -13.10 4.92
CA PHE A 329 -25.54 -14.39 5.52
C PHE A 329 -26.21 -14.49 6.90
N ALA A 330 -27.29 -15.27 6.98
CA ALA A 330 -27.98 -15.60 8.21
C ALA A 330 -27.45 -16.95 8.70
N VAL A 331 -26.48 -16.92 9.62
CA VAL A 331 -25.75 -18.13 10.04
C VAL A 331 -25.76 -18.28 11.55
N THR A 332 -25.65 -19.52 12.03
CA THR A 332 -25.56 -19.81 13.46
C THR A 332 -24.30 -19.19 14.08
N GLU A 333 -24.31 -19.03 15.41
CA GLU A 333 -23.21 -18.37 16.14
C GLU A 333 -21.85 -19.03 15.91
N GLU A 334 -21.83 -20.36 15.79
CA GLU A 334 -20.63 -21.17 15.55
C GLU A 334 -19.91 -20.77 14.25
N PHE A 335 -20.66 -20.56 13.16
CA PHE A 335 -20.09 -20.27 11.84
C PHE A 335 -19.94 -18.77 11.56
N GLN A 336 -20.49 -17.91 12.42
CA GLN A 336 -20.43 -16.45 12.26
C GLN A 336 -19.02 -15.89 11.95
N PRO A 337 -17.92 -16.35 12.59
CA PRO A 337 -16.58 -15.84 12.29
C PRO A 337 -16.15 -16.07 10.84
N VAL A 338 -16.46 -17.23 10.27
CA VAL A 338 -16.08 -17.60 8.90
C VAL A 338 -16.81 -16.72 7.88
N TYR A 339 -18.11 -16.51 8.05
CA TYR A 339 -18.89 -15.66 7.15
C TYR A 339 -18.58 -14.16 7.32
N LYS A 340 -18.09 -13.73 8.49
CA LYS A 340 -17.55 -12.38 8.68
C LYS A 340 -16.30 -12.12 7.84
N GLU A 341 -15.43 -13.13 7.67
CA GLU A 341 -14.29 -13.01 6.74
C GLU A 341 -14.77 -12.97 5.29
N LEU A 342 -15.76 -13.78 4.94
CA LEU A 342 -16.37 -13.75 3.60
C LEU A 342 -17.00 -12.38 3.28
N LYS A 343 -17.64 -11.75 4.27
CA LYS A 343 -18.20 -10.39 4.15
C LYS A 343 -17.16 -9.35 3.74
N ASN A 344 -15.91 -9.49 4.20
CA ASN A 344 -14.83 -8.57 3.85
C ASN A 344 -14.44 -8.69 2.36
N LEU A 345 -14.73 -9.83 1.73
CA LEU A 345 -14.44 -10.09 0.32
C LEU A 345 -15.63 -9.77 -0.59
N ILE A 346 -16.86 -9.95 -0.10
CA ILE A 346 -18.10 -9.68 -0.86
C ILE A 346 -18.61 -8.28 -0.54
N PRO A 347 -18.45 -7.31 -1.47
CA PRO A 347 -18.95 -5.96 -1.27
C PRO A 347 -20.48 -5.98 -1.11
N LYS A 348 -21.01 -5.07 -0.28
CA LYS A 348 -22.46 -4.99 0.01
C LYS A 348 -23.05 -6.32 0.50
N SER A 349 -22.34 -6.98 1.40
CA SER A 349 -22.86 -8.12 2.16
C SER A 349 -22.96 -7.83 3.65
N ALA A 350 -23.86 -8.55 4.32
CA ALA A 350 -24.08 -8.49 5.75
C ALA A 350 -24.05 -9.90 6.34
N VAL A 351 -23.70 -9.98 7.63
CA VAL A 351 -23.72 -11.23 8.39
C VAL A 351 -24.56 -10.98 9.63
N GLY A 352 -25.57 -11.80 9.83
CA GLY A 352 -26.42 -11.79 11.02
C GLY A 352 -26.36 -13.14 11.72
N THR A 353 -26.41 -13.13 13.05
CA THR A 353 -26.50 -14.37 13.83
C THR A 353 -27.93 -14.86 13.86
N LEU A 354 -28.17 -16.02 13.26
CA LEU A 354 -29.42 -16.74 13.33
C LEU A 354 -29.52 -17.43 14.70
N SER A 355 -30.66 -17.28 15.38
CA SER A 355 -30.96 -18.14 16.55
C SER A 355 -31.02 -19.60 16.09
N SER A 356 -30.74 -20.55 16.97
CA SER A 356 -30.73 -21.99 16.63
C SER A 356 -32.05 -22.56 16.11
N ASN A 357 -33.12 -21.77 16.09
CA ASN A 357 -34.42 -22.13 15.54
C ASN A 357 -34.92 -21.10 14.52
N SER A 358 -34.07 -20.19 14.04
CA SER A 358 -34.45 -19.12 13.09
C SER A 358 -35.55 -18.14 13.53
N SER A 359 -35.96 -18.09 14.80
CA SER A 359 -37.02 -17.20 15.28
C SER A 359 -36.73 -15.70 15.10
N ASN A 360 -35.46 -15.28 15.04
CA ASN A 360 -35.06 -13.88 14.88
C ASN A 360 -34.82 -13.45 13.41
N VAL A 361 -35.10 -14.32 12.43
CA VAL A 361 -34.74 -14.12 11.02
C VAL A 361 -35.35 -12.85 10.40
N ILE A 362 -36.59 -12.50 10.75
CA ILE A 362 -37.25 -11.29 10.24
C ILE A 362 -36.48 -10.03 10.65
N LYS A 363 -36.19 -9.92 11.95
CA LYS A 363 -35.44 -8.80 12.50
C LYS A 363 -34.04 -8.73 11.90
N LEU A 364 -33.38 -9.88 11.74
CA LEU A 364 -32.05 -9.99 11.11
C LEU A 364 -32.07 -9.41 9.69
N ILE A 365 -33.07 -9.77 8.88
CA ILE A 365 -33.21 -9.27 7.50
C ILE A 365 -33.40 -7.75 7.50
N ILE A 366 -34.28 -7.22 8.35
CA ILE A 366 -34.55 -5.78 8.44
C ILE A 366 -33.30 -5.00 8.88
N ASP A 367 -32.64 -5.47 9.94
CA ASP A 367 -31.42 -4.85 10.47
C ASP A 367 -30.28 -4.88 9.42
N SER A 368 -30.15 -6.01 8.71
CA SER A 368 -29.16 -6.19 7.64
C SER A 368 -29.44 -5.29 6.45
N TYR A 369 -30.71 -5.20 6.01
CA TYR A 369 -31.13 -4.27 4.96
C TYR A 369 -30.81 -2.82 5.35
N ASN A 370 -31.16 -2.41 6.56
CA ASN A 370 -30.88 -1.07 7.07
C ASN A 370 -29.37 -0.78 7.14
N SER A 371 -28.57 -1.76 7.56
CA SER A 371 -27.11 -1.66 7.58
C SER A 371 -26.52 -1.50 6.17
N LEU A 372 -26.90 -2.36 5.23
CA LEU A 372 -26.41 -2.36 3.85
C LEU A 372 -26.72 -1.05 3.12
N SER A 373 -27.92 -0.55 3.35
CA SER A 373 -28.43 0.69 2.75
C SER A 373 -28.00 1.96 3.49
N SER A 374 -27.37 1.82 4.67
CA SER A 374 -26.80 2.96 5.42
C SER A 374 -25.47 3.47 4.85
N GLU A 375 -24.92 2.78 3.88
CA GLU A 375 -23.64 3.10 3.28
C GLU A 375 -23.82 3.29 1.77
N VAL A 376 -23.18 4.29 1.20
CA VAL A 376 -23.17 4.57 -0.24
C VAL A 376 -21.72 4.58 -0.68
N ILE A 377 -21.36 3.65 -1.56
CA ILE A 377 -20.02 3.52 -2.13
C ILE A 377 -20.16 3.62 -3.64
N LEU A 378 -19.43 4.55 -4.26
CA LEU A 378 -19.39 4.68 -5.71
C LEU A 378 -18.34 3.75 -6.33
N GLU A 379 -18.74 3.07 -7.38
CA GLU A 379 -17.87 2.29 -8.26
C GLU A 379 -17.99 2.77 -9.70
N ASN A 380 -16.92 2.53 -10.45
CA ASN A 380 -16.84 2.85 -11.87
C ASN A 380 -16.40 1.62 -12.66
N ASN A 381 -16.84 1.52 -13.90
CA ASN A 381 -16.31 0.53 -14.84
C ASN A 381 -14.84 0.82 -15.20
N LYS A 382 -14.25 -0.04 -16.02
CA LYS A 382 -12.86 0.10 -16.48
C LYS A 382 -12.64 1.49 -17.09
N VAL A 383 -11.66 2.21 -16.54
CA VAL A 383 -11.29 3.55 -17.00
C VAL A 383 -10.36 3.43 -18.23
N PRO A 384 -10.53 4.26 -19.28
CA PRO A 384 -9.63 4.30 -20.43
C PRO A 384 -8.18 4.63 -20.05
N GLU A 385 -7.23 4.15 -20.84
CA GLU A 385 -5.81 4.41 -20.59
C GLU A 385 -5.51 5.92 -20.66
N GLY A 386 -4.76 6.43 -19.67
CA GLY A 386 -4.42 7.85 -19.58
C GLY A 386 -5.51 8.72 -18.97
N VAL A 387 -6.68 8.18 -18.61
CA VAL A 387 -7.72 8.91 -17.86
C VAL A 387 -7.64 8.54 -16.37
N SER A 388 -7.81 9.54 -15.50
CA SER A 388 -7.84 9.36 -14.05
C SER A 388 -9.10 9.99 -13.45
N ILE A 389 -9.63 9.36 -12.39
CA ILE A 389 -10.83 9.82 -11.68
C ILE A 389 -10.49 10.00 -10.19
N LYS A 390 -10.77 11.19 -9.66
CA LYS A 390 -10.66 11.52 -8.24
C LYS A 390 -12.06 11.76 -7.67
N TYR A 391 -12.30 11.23 -6.49
CA TYR A 391 -13.60 11.32 -5.82
C TYR A 391 -13.45 12.10 -4.51
N LYS A 392 -14.44 12.92 -4.22
CA LYS A 392 -14.59 13.61 -2.95
C LYS A 392 -16.04 13.49 -2.51
N SER A 393 -16.26 12.87 -1.36
CA SER A 393 -17.60 12.67 -0.81
C SER A 393 -17.97 13.82 0.11
N ILE A 394 -19.24 14.22 0.08
CA ILE A 394 -19.84 15.24 0.93
C ILE A 394 -21.08 14.58 1.54
N CYS A 395 -20.88 14.01 2.72
CA CYS A 395 -21.86 13.23 3.45
C CYS A 395 -22.66 14.11 4.42
N LYS A 396 -23.59 13.49 5.16
CA LYS A 396 -24.39 14.17 6.19
C LYS A 396 -23.51 14.90 7.21
N ASN A 397 -24.04 15.97 7.79
CA ASN A 397 -23.33 16.84 8.76
C ASN A 397 -22.07 17.53 8.22
N GLY A 398 -21.91 17.62 6.88
CA GLY A 398 -20.75 18.26 6.27
C GLY A 398 -19.46 17.43 6.36
N VAL A 399 -19.56 16.13 6.67
CA VAL A 399 -18.40 15.23 6.67
C VAL A 399 -17.88 15.08 5.24
N VAL A 400 -16.63 15.48 5.03
CA VAL A 400 -15.97 15.40 3.72
C VAL A 400 -14.96 14.26 3.70
N GLY A 401 -15.12 13.34 2.76
CA GLY A 401 -14.16 12.27 2.50
C GLY A 401 -13.27 12.60 1.29
N THR A 402 -11.98 12.24 1.38
CA THR A 402 -11.01 12.34 0.28
C THR A 402 -10.17 11.07 0.22
N GLY A 403 -9.41 10.87 -0.88
CA GLY A 403 -8.61 9.66 -1.08
C GLY A 403 -9.49 8.41 -1.14
N GLU A 404 -9.16 7.37 -0.39
CA GLU A 404 -9.93 6.12 -0.31
C GLU A 404 -11.35 6.34 0.22
N ASN A 405 -11.54 7.29 1.14
CA ASN A 405 -12.86 7.63 1.69
C ASN A 405 -13.67 8.57 0.78
N GLY A 406 -13.09 9.10 -0.30
CA GLY A 406 -13.76 10.03 -1.21
C GLY A 406 -14.91 9.40 -2.00
N ARG A 407 -15.00 8.07 -2.03
CA ARG A 407 -16.05 7.31 -2.72
C ARG A 407 -17.20 6.89 -1.81
N LYS A 408 -17.08 7.14 -0.50
CA LYS A 408 -17.94 6.53 0.51
C LYS A 408 -18.62 7.57 1.38
N CYS A 409 -19.90 7.32 1.66
CA CYS A 409 -20.66 7.94 2.74
C CYS A 409 -21.29 6.86 3.61
N SER A 410 -21.19 7.01 4.93
CA SER A 410 -21.78 6.09 5.91
C SER A 410 -22.89 6.79 6.70
N ASN A 411 -23.70 5.99 7.42
CA ASN A 411 -24.79 6.45 8.29
C ASN A 411 -25.91 7.23 7.53
N ILE A 412 -26.25 6.74 6.33
CA ILE A 412 -27.28 7.31 5.46
C ILE A 412 -28.64 6.70 5.75
N SER A 413 -29.57 7.50 6.24
CA SER A 413 -30.95 7.06 6.50
C SER A 413 -31.81 7.17 5.24
N ILE A 414 -32.98 6.54 5.24
CA ILE A 414 -33.98 6.72 4.19
C ILE A 414 -34.32 8.22 4.08
N GLY A 415 -34.36 8.75 2.86
CA GLY A 415 -34.64 10.18 2.60
C GLY A 415 -33.42 11.10 2.69
N ASP A 416 -32.29 10.65 3.25
CA ASP A 416 -31.05 11.43 3.28
C ASP A 416 -30.47 11.62 1.87
N GLU A 417 -29.91 12.80 1.64
CA GLU A 417 -29.22 13.19 0.41
C GLU A 417 -27.72 13.40 0.70
N VAL A 418 -26.87 12.90 -0.18
CA VAL A 418 -25.42 13.10 -0.17
C VAL A 418 -24.94 13.51 -1.56
N SER A 419 -23.75 14.10 -1.64
CA SER A 419 -23.16 14.49 -2.92
C SER A 419 -21.69 14.09 -3.03
N PHE A 420 -21.24 13.91 -4.26
CA PHE A 420 -19.88 13.56 -4.60
C PHE A 420 -19.37 14.54 -5.65
N ASP A 421 -18.26 15.21 -5.38
CA ASP A 421 -17.51 15.95 -6.39
C ASP A 421 -16.59 14.95 -7.09
N ILE A 422 -16.81 14.72 -8.39
CA ILE A 422 -16.08 13.75 -9.20
C ILE A 422 -15.25 14.52 -10.21
N THR A 423 -13.93 14.38 -10.11
CA THR A 423 -12.95 15.06 -10.96
C THR A 423 -12.34 14.06 -11.93
N ILE A 424 -12.49 14.31 -13.23
CA ILE A 424 -11.95 13.47 -14.31
C ILE A 424 -10.89 14.27 -15.07
N GLU A 425 -9.72 13.65 -15.28
CA GLU A 425 -8.57 14.27 -15.90
C GLU A 425 -7.94 13.31 -16.92
N SER A 426 -7.64 13.81 -18.12
CA SER A 426 -6.87 13.06 -19.12
C SER A 426 -5.41 13.50 -19.08
N GLN A 427 -4.49 12.56 -19.02
CA GLN A 427 -3.03 12.79 -19.08
C GLN A 427 -2.49 12.75 -20.51
N LYS A 428 -3.25 12.15 -21.44
CA LYS A 428 -2.85 12.00 -22.85
C LYS A 428 -4.06 12.11 -23.76
N CYS A 429 -3.78 12.35 -25.03
CA CYS A 429 -4.76 12.24 -26.11
C CYS A 429 -4.79 10.81 -26.66
N PRO A 430 -5.95 10.13 -26.69
CA PRO A 430 -6.08 8.81 -27.29
C PRO A 430 -5.81 8.84 -28.80
N SER A 431 -5.13 7.82 -29.31
CA SER A 431 -4.63 7.74 -30.70
C SER A 431 -5.70 7.75 -31.80
N GLN A 432 -6.98 7.60 -31.46
CA GLN A 432 -8.07 7.50 -32.44
C GLN A 432 -9.12 8.60 -32.31
N GLY A 433 -9.01 9.54 -31.35
CA GLY A 433 -10.00 10.61 -31.15
C GLY A 433 -11.44 10.12 -30.92
N LYS A 434 -11.64 8.83 -30.64
CA LYS A 434 -12.96 8.24 -30.39
C LYS A 434 -13.44 8.64 -29.00
N SER A 435 -14.73 8.93 -28.91
CA SER A 435 -15.38 9.11 -27.63
C SER A 435 -15.38 7.80 -26.85
N GLU A 436 -15.04 7.87 -25.56
CA GLU A 436 -15.07 6.74 -24.64
C GLU A 436 -16.23 6.91 -23.66
N THR A 437 -16.68 5.83 -23.01
CA THR A 437 -17.79 5.90 -22.05
C THR A 437 -17.43 5.26 -20.72
N ILE A 438 -17.59 6.02 -19.65
CA ILE A 438 -17.44 5.56 -18.26
C ILE A 438 -18.83 5.55 -17.61
N ARG A 439 -19.09 4.54 -16.79
CA ARG A 439 -20.31 4.45 -15.97
C ARG A 439 -19.92 4.48 -14.50
N ILE A 440 -20.55 5.35 -13.73
CA ILE A 440 -20.38 5.44 -12.28
C ILE A 440 -21.69 5.09 -11.61
N LYS A 441 -21.70 4.07 -10.74
CA LYS A 441 -22.90 3.61 -10.03
C LYS A 441 -22.65 3.49 -8.53
N PRO A 442 -23.66 3.69 -7.67
CA PRO A 442 -23.58 3.29 -6.28
C PRO A 442 -23.73 1.77 -6.16
N LEU A 443 -22.84 1.15 -5.39
CA LEU A 443 -22.87 -0.30 -5.14
C LEU A 443 -24.21 -0.75 -4.54
N GLY A 444 -24.80 -1.79 -5.14
CA GLY A 444 -26.07 -2.36 -4.72
C GLY A 444 -27.31 -1.65 -5.27
N PHE A 445 -27.14 -0.64 -6.13
CA PHE A 445 -28.23 0.06 -6.82
C PHE A 445 -28.09 -0.11 -8.34
N ASN A 446 -29.21 -0.05 -9.06
CA ASN A 446 -29.22 -0.26 -10.51
C ASN A 446 -29.02 1.01 -11.34
N GLU A 447 -29.21 2.19 -10.75
CA GLU A 447 -29.01 3.45 -11.46
C GLU A 447 -27.52 3.79 -11.59
N ASP A 448 -27.10 4.21 -12.78
CA ASP A 448 -25.75 4.66 -13.07
C ASP A 448 -25.72 6.01 -13.80
N VAL A 449 -24.62 6.74 -13.64
CA VAL A 449 -24.32 7.95 -14.40
C VAL A 449 -23.46 7.56 -15.60
N GLU A 450 -24.00 7.76 -16.81
CA GLU A 450 -23.28 7.57 -18.06
C GLU A 450 -22.49 8.83 -18.41
N ILE A 451 -21.17 8.69 -18.56
CA ILE A 451 -20.25 9.79 -18.80
C ILE A 451 -19.55 9.56 -20.14
N VAL A 452 -19.88 10.39 -21.12
CA VAL A 452 -19.23 10.37 -22.45
C VAL A 452 -17.99 11.25 -22.40
N LEU A 453 -16.82 10.66 -22.66
CA LEU A 453 -15.56 11.38 -22.69
C LEU A 453 -15.19 11.71 -24.14
N ASN A 454 -15.10 12.99 -24.43
CA ASN A 454 -14.58 13.52 -25.68
C ASN A 454 -13.20 14.13 -25.42
N PHE A 455 -12.25 13.91 -26.32
CA PHE A 455 -10.87 14.38 -26.12
C PHE A 455 -10.56 15.52 -27.09
N ILE A 456 -10.12 16.64 -26.53
CA ILE A 456 -9.66 17.80 -27.28
C ILE A 456 -8.17 17.60 -27.56
N CYS A 457 -7.86 17.20 -28.79
CA CYS A 457 -6.48 16.88 -29.22
C CYS A 457 -5.96 17.77 -30.35
N GLU A 458 -6.85 18.51 -31.00
CA GLU A 458 -6.53 19.38 -32.13
C GLU A 458 -7.10 20.78 -31.89
N CYS A 459 -6.45 21.79 -32.47
CA CYS A 459 -6.93 23.17 -32.45
C CYS A 459 -7.93 23.41 -33.59
N GLU A 460 -8.83 24.38 -33.46
CA GLU A 460 -9.83 24.66 -34.51
C GLU A 460 -9.18 25.13 -35.81
N CYS A 461 -8.12 25.94 -35.72
CA CYS A 461 -7.32 26.39 -36.87
C CYS A 461 -6.74 25.27 -37.76
N SER A 462 -6.66 24.03 -37.25
CA SER A 462 -6.15 22.89 -38.02
C SER A 462 -7.14 22.39 -39.07
N LYS A 463 -8.45 22.60 -38.86
CA LYS A 463 -9.51 22.16 -39.80
C LYS A 463 -9.47 22.90 -41.13
N GLY A 464 -8.88 24.11 -41.16
CA GLY A 464 -8.75 24.95 -42.36
C GLY A 464 -7.36 24.91 -43.01
N GLY A 465 -6.52 23.92 -42.70
CA GLY A 465 -5.19 23.81 -43.26
C GLY A 465 -5.19 23.72 -44.79
N GLU A 466 -4.31 24.48 -45.45
CA GLU A 466 -4.13 24.46 -46.91
C GLU A 466 -3.10 23.39 -47.28
N PRO A 467 -3.50 22.21 -47.80
CA PRO A 467 -2.56 21.20 -48.26
C PRO A 467 -1.78 21.72 -49.48
N LEU A 468 -0.52 21.31 -49.61
CA LEU A 468 0.36 21.71 -50.71
C LEU A 468 0.44 23.24 -50.88
N SER A 469 0.50 23.98 -49.77
CA SER A 469 0.50 25.44 -49.80
C SER A 469 1.78 25.97 -50.45
N LYS A 470 1.62 27.02 -51.28
CA LYS A 470 2.74 27.72 -51.93
C LYS A 470 3.71 28.33 -50.91
N ILE A 471 3.19 28.73 -49.75
CA ILE A 471 3.97 29.31 -48.64
C ILE A 471 4.97 28.28 -48.09
N CYS A 472 4.60 27.00 -48.09
CA CYS A 472 5.42 25.90 -47.62
C CYS A 472 6.33 25.37 -48.74
N HIS A 473 7.14 26.28 -49.28
CA HIS A 473 8.11 26.02 -50.34
C HIS A 473 7.47 25.34 -51.56
N ASN A 474 6.53 26.07 -52.19
CA ASN A 474 5.87 25.67 -53.43
C ASN A 474 5.17 24.30 -53.37
N GLY A 475 4.54 23.96 -52.25
CA GLY A 475 3.72 22.76 -52.11
C GLY A 475 4.37 21.59 -51.35
N ASN A 476 5.49 21.81 -50.68
CA ASN A 476 6.20 20.79 -49.91
C ASN A 476 5.68 20.62 -48.47
N GLY A 477 4.50 21.15 -48.17
CA GLY A 477 3.82 20.97 -46.90
C GLY A 477 2.40 21.51 -46.87
N THR A 478 1.69 21.25 -45.78
CA THR A 478 0.40 21.85 -45.44
C THR A 478 0.63 23.14 -44.65
N PHE A 479 0.02 24.26 -45.04
CA PHE A 479 0.02 25.48 -44.21
C PHE A 479 -1.20 25.47 -43.30
N GLU A 480 -0.99 25.34 -41.99
CA GLU A 480 -2.06 25.27 -41.00
C GLU A 480 -1.66 26.05 -39.75
N CYS A 481 -2.62 26.71 -39.11
CA CYS A 481 -2.39 27.48 -37.87
C CYS A 481 -1.18 28.44 -37.95
N GLY A 482 -0.95 29.06 -39.11
CA GLY A 482 0.13 30.04 -39.30
C GLY A 482 1.55 29.46 -39.41
N ALA A 483 1.69 28.14 -39.62
CA ALA A 483 2.97 27.47 -39.82
C ALA A 483 2.89 26.35 -40.87
N CYS A 484 4.04 25.92 -41.38
CA CYS A 484 4.15 24.87 -42.40
C CYS A 484 4.43 23.48 -41.80
N ARG A 485 3.53 22.53 -42.07
CA ARG A 485 3.65 21.10 -41.77
C ARG A 485 4.27 20.44 -42.98
N CYS A 486 5.57 20.23 -42.91
CA CYS A 486 6.31 19.69 -44.04
C CYS A 486 5.87 18.25 -44.32
N ASN A 487 5.82 17.92 -45.60
CA ASN A 487 5.64 16.56 -46.06
C ASN A 487 6.81 15.69 -45.59
N GLU A 488 6.61 14.37 -45.60
CA GLU A 488 7.68 13.43 -45.28
C GLU A 488 8.89 13.67 -46.19
N GLY A 489 10.09 13.74 -45.60
CA GLY A 489 11.33 14.07 -46.32
C GLY A 489 11.63 15.57 -46.51
N ARG A 490 10.87 16.48 -45.89
CA ARG A 490 11.10 17.94 -45.95
C ARG A 490 11.24 18.55 -44.56
N ILE A 491 12.16 19.51 -44.39
CA ILE A 491 12.40 20.23 -43.13
C ILE A 491 12.62 21.73 -43.38
N GLY A 492 12.57 22.55 -42.32
CA GLY A 492 12.77 24.01 -42.40
C GLY A 492 11.58 24.83 -41.92
N ARG A 493 11.71 26.17 -41.92
CA ARG A 493 10.61 27.06 -41.47
C ARG A 493 9.41 26.97 -42.40
N LEU A 494 9.69 26.91 -43.69
CA LEU A 494 8.79 26.88 -44.83
C LEU A 494 8.94 25.59 -45.65
N CYS A 495 9.57 24.53 -45.13
CA CYS A 495 9.84 23.28 -45.85
C CYS A 495 10.81 23.43 -47.03
N GLU A 496 11.71 24.41 -46.91
CA GLU A 496 12.69 24.83 -47.90
C GLU A 496 13.83 23.83 -48.14
N CYS A 497 14.04 22.87 -47.23
CA CYS A 497 15.12 21.90 -47.32
C CYS A 497 14.60 20.49 -47.55
N SER A 498 15.24 19.78 -48.49
CA SER A 498 15.08 18.33 -48.65
C SER A 498 15.93 17.59 -47.61
N THR A 499 15.39 16.52 -47.02
CA THR A 499 16.21 15.62 -46.20
C THR A 499 17.27 14.91 -47.04
N ASP A 500 17.05 14.75 -48.35
CA ASP A 500 17.96 14.00 -49.23
C ASP A 500 19.14 14.85 -49.74
N GLU A 501 18.96 16.18 -49.84
CA GLU A 501 20.03 17.13 -50.18
C GLU A 501 20.97 17.39 -48.98
N VAL A 502 20.48 17.12 -47.77
CA VAL A 502 21.26 17.13 -46.55
C VAL A 502 21.49 15.68 -46.13
N ARG A 503 22.47 15.00 -46.75
CA ARG A 503 22.86 13.59 -46.52
C ARG A 503 22.22 13.01 -45.25
N THR A 504 21.25 12.14 -45.49
CA THR A 504 20.28 11.56 -44.54
C THR A 504 20.89 10.73 -43.40
N ASP A 505 22.21 10.61 -43.32
CA ASP A 505 22.88 9.99 -42.18
C ASP A 505 23.25 10.97 -41.07
N ASP A 506 23.28 12.31 -41.26
CA ASP A 506 23.65 13.22 -40.16
C ASP A 506 23.29 14.72 -40.32
N LEU A 507 21.99 15.03 -40.44
CA LEU A 507 21.50 16.38 -40.05
C LEU A 507 21.80 16.68 -38.58
N ASP A 508 21.76 15.63 -37.77
CA ASP A 508 22.12 15.65 -36.37
C ASP A 508 23.66 15.72 -36.21
N GLY A 509 24.47 14.95 -36.95
CA GLY A 509 25.93 14.99 -36.84
C GLY A 509 26.61 16.30 -37.24
N ASN A 510 26.05 17.08 -38.17
CA ASN A 510 26.62 18.40 -38.50
C ASN A 510 26.35 19.49 -37.44
N CYS A 511 25.36 19.27 -36.58
CA CYS A 511 24.98 20.15 -35.48
C CYS A 511 25.21 19.53 -34.10
N ARG A 512 25.75 18.31 -34.03
CA ARG A 512 26.18 17.63 -32.82
C ARG A 512 27.69 17.55 -32.83
N LYS A 513 28.29 17.66 -31.66
CA LYS A 513 29.72 17.51 -31.49
C LYS A 513 30.13 16.05 -31.65
N ASP A 514 29.36 15.16 -31.02
CA ASP A 514 29.52 13.71 -31.03
C ASP A 514 28.13 13.02 -30.93
N ASN A 515 28.02 11.73 -31.29
CA ASN A 515 26.75 10.97 -31.28
C ASN A 515 26.03 10.92 -29.91
N GLY A 516 26.73 11.22 -28.81
CA GLY A 516 26.15 11.31 -27.47
C GLY A 516 25.72 12.72 -27.04
N THR A 517 25.92 13.74 -27.87
CA THR A 517 25.61 15.15 -27.55
C THR A 517 24.29 15.59 -28.17
N ASP A 518 23.57 16.47 -27.48
CA ASP A 518 22.35 17.09 -28.00
C ASP A 518 22.68 18.04 -29.16
N ILE A 519 21.73 18.19 -30.09
CA ILE A 519 21.83 19.09 -31.23
C ILE A 519 22.07 20.53 -30.73
N CYS A 520 23.12 21.16 -31.23
CA CYS A 520 23.60 22.49 -30.83
C CYS A 520 23.74 22.64 -29.31
N SER A 521 24.09 21.55 -28.62
CA SER A 521 24.21 21.46 -27.16
C SER A 521 22.98 22.00 -26.41
N ASN A 522 21.80 21.97 -27.05
CA ASN A 522 20.55 22.56 -26.58
C ASN A 522 20.60 24.11 -26.35
N ASN A 523 21.69 24.75 -26.75
CA ASN A 523 21.97 26.18 -26.57
C ASN A 523 21.82 26.98 -27.86
N GLY A 524 21.35 26.35 -28.93
CA GLY A 524 21.12 26.94 -30.23
C GLY A 524 20.12 26.13 -31.04
N ASP A 525 19.77 26.64 -32.21
CA ASP A 525 18.91 25.94 -33.16
C ASP A 525 19.76 25.48 -34.35
N CYS A 526 19.59 24.22 -34.75
CA CYS A 526 20.24 23.70 -35.96
C CYS A 526 19.41 24.12 -37.18
N VAL A 527 19.93 25.09 -37.93
CA VAL A 527 19.31 25.60 -39.14
C VAL A 527 20.20 25.21 -40.31
N CYS A 528 19.68 24.35 -41.20
CA CYS A 528 20.38 23.92 -42.41
C CYS A 528 21.80 23.34 -42.17
N GLY A 529 22.00 22.62 -41.06
CA GLY A 529 23.29 21.98 -40.75
C GLY A 529 24.33 22.90 -40.08
N THR A 530 23.94 24.11 -39.64
CA THR A 530 24.77 24.99 -38.79
C THR A 530 24.01 25.39 -37.53
N CYS A 531 24.72 25.52 -36.40
CA CYS A 531 24.12 25.95 -35.14
C CYS A 531 24.08 27.48 -35.02
N GLU A 532 22.88 28.03 -34.82
CA GLU A 532 22.69 29.42 -34.42
C GLU A 532 22.48 29.49 -32.90
N CYS A 533 23.43 30.08 -32.17
CA CYS A 533 23.37 30.10 -30.71
C CYS A 533 22.36 31.12 -30.18
N LYS A 534 21.64 30.73 -29.11
CA LYS A 534 20.67 31.57 -28.43
C LYS A 534 21.35 32.82 -27.86
N LYS A 535 20.69 33.97 -27.95
CA LYS A 535 21.11 35.22 -27.29
C LYS A 535 20.47 35.31 -25.89
N ARG A 536 21.20 35.83 -24.91
CA ARG A 536 20.69 36.05 -23.54
C ARG A 536 20.27 37.50 -23.33
N GLU A 537 19.49 37.76 -22.29
CA GLU A 537 19.05 39.11 -21.90
C GLU A 537 20.22 40.01 -21.50
N ASN A 538 21.25 39.44 -20.85
CA ASN A 538 22.50 40.13 -20.57
C ASN A 538 23.45 40.00 -21.77
N PRO A 539 23.82 41.10 -22.46
CA PRO A 539 24.70 41.07 -23.63
C PRO A 539 26.10 40.52 -23.35
N GLU A 540 26.57 40.63 -22.09
CA GLU A 540 27.87 40.12 -21.65
C GLU A 540 27.89 38.57 -21.54
N GLU A 541 26.73 37.93 -21.48
CA GLU A 541 26.58 36.47 -21.37
C GLU A 541 26.26 35.86 -22.73
N ARG A 542 27.15 35.02 -23.25
CA ARG A 542 27.02 34.47 -24.61
C ARG A 542 27.29 32.97 -24.66
N TYR A 543 26.47 32.29 -25.44
CA TYR A 543 26.79 30.97 -25.97
C TYR A 543 27.66 31.13 -27.23
N SER A 544 28.64 30.26 -27.39
CA SER A 544 29.62 30.32 -28.48
C SER A 544 30.11 28.93 -28.86
N GLY A 545 30.92 28.84 -29.92
CA GLY A 545 31.39 27.57 -30.47
C GLY A 545 30.52 27.06 -31.61
N LYS A 546 31.10 26.19 -32.45
CA LYS A 546 30.44 25.64 -33.66
C LYS A 546 29.12 24.93 -33.35
N PHE A 547 29.03 24.35 -32.15
CA PHE A 547 27.87 23.59 -31.68
C PHE A 547 27.19 24.23 -30.48
N CYS A 548 27.42 25.53 -30.24
CA CYS A 548 26.94 26.26 -29.06
C CYS A 548 27.28 25.57 -27.73
N ASP A 549 28.41 24.85 -27.70
CA ASP A 549 28.87 24.03 -26.57
C ASP A 549 29.63 24.83 -25.52
N CYS A 550 30.08 26.04 -25.86
CA CYS A 550 30.78 26.94 -24.96
C CYS A 550 29.87 28.05 -24.42
N ASP A 551 30.10 28.45 -23.17
CA ASP A 551 29.56 29.67 -22.59
C ASP A 551 30.59 30.32 -21.64
N ASN A 552 30.37 31.60 -21.31
CA ASN A 552 31.25 32.39 -20.45
C ASN A 552 30.66 32.67 -19.05
N PHE A 553 29.66 31.90 -18.60
CA PHE A 553 28.95 32.16 -17.33
C PHE A 553 28.67 30.92 -16.47
N ASN A 554 28.86 29.70 -16.98
CA ASN A 554 28.78 28.43 -16.25
C ASN A 554 30.16 27.87 -15.89
N CYS A 555 31.09 28.72 -15.44
CA CYS A 555 32.30 28.24 -14.78
C CYS A 555 32.04 27.97 -13.28
N ASP A 556 32.97 27.25 -12.65
CA ASP A 556 32.92 26.96 -11.22
C ASP A 556 32.84 28.26 -10.41
N ARG A 557 32.03 28.22 -9.34
CA ARG A 557 31.82 29.35 -8.43
C ARG A 557 32.37 29.02 -7.06
N SER A 558 33.10 29.98 -6.49
CA SER A 558 33.47 29.97 -5.07
C SER A 558 32.89 31.22 -4.42
N ASN A 559 32.29 31.07 -3.23
CA ASN A 559 31.58 32.14 -2.51
C ASN A 559 30.56 32.91 -3.39
N ASN A 560 29.79 32.19 -4.20
CA ASN A 560 28.83 32.71 -5.17
C ASN A 560 29.39 33.63 -6.29
N LYS A 561 30.71 33.80 -6.39
CA LYS A 561 31.38 34.54 -7.47
C LYS A 561 31.88 33.58 -8.56
N LEU A 562 31.68 33.97 -9.83
CA LEU A 562 32.21 33.24 -10.99
C LEU A 562 33.74 33.26 -10.93
N CYS A 563 34.38 32.08 -11.01
CA CYS A 563 35.84 31.93 -10.86
C CYS A 563 36.40 32.59 -9.59
N GLY A 564 35.65 32.53 -8.49
CA GLY A 564 36.05 33.11 -7.20
C GLY A 564 36.17 34.63 -7.19
N GLY A 565 35.92 35.31 -8.32
CA GLY A 565 36.26 36.71 -8.54
C GLY A 565 37.75 36.97 -8.82
N HIS A 566 38.53 35.91 -9.06
CA HIS A 566 39.98 35.93 -9.27
C HIS A 566 40.36 35.21 -10.57
N GLY A 567 39.53 35.35 -11.60
CA GLY A 567 39.76 34.77 -12.91
C GLY A 567 38.64 35.09 -13.89
N ARG A 568 38.87 34.77 -15.16
CA ARG A 568 37.90 34.93 -16.25
C ARG A 568 37.39 33.59 -16.74
N CYS A 569 36.11 33.53 -17.08
CA CYS A 569 35.46 32.31 -17.57
C CYS A 569 35.57 32.22 -19.10
N GLU A 570 36.33 31.24 -19.59
CA GLU A 570 36.45 30.95 -21.02
C GLU A 570 35.99 29.51 -21.30
N CYS A 571 34.88 29.35 -22.02
CA CYS A 571 34.27 28.06 -22.35
C CYS A 571 34.16 27.11 -21.13
N ARG A 572 33.51 27.58 -20.06
CA ARG A 572 33.30 26.84 -18.79
C ARG A 572 34.56 26.50 -17.98
N VAL A 573 35.73 26.99 -18.39
CA VAL A 573 36.98 26.85 -17.63
C VAL A 573 37.37 28.21 -17.05
N CYS A 574 37.68 28.23 -15.75
CA CYS A 574 38.24 29.42 -15.12
C CYS A 574 39.71 29.58 -15.45
N ILE A 575 40.06 30.69 -16.07
CA ILE A 575 41.44 31.13 -16.25
C ILE A 575 41.80 32.06 -15.10
N CYS A 576 42.56 31.54 -14.13
CA CYS A 576 42.86 32.24 -12.89
C CYS A 576 43.84 33.40 -13.07
N ASP A 577 43.64 34.42 -12.27
CA ASP A 577 44.57 35.53 -12.09
C ASP A 577 45.85 35.04 -11.39
N ALA A 578 46.92 35.83 -11.49
CA ALA A 578 48.20 35.49 -10.87
C ALA A 578 48.04 35.27 -9.35
N ASN A 579 48.69 34.23 -8.83
CA ASN A 579 48.65 33.76 -7.43
C ASN A 579 47.39 33.00 -6.99
N TYR A 580 46.48 32.69 -7.90
CA TYR A 580 45.33 31.82 -7.65
C TYR A 580 45.36 30.58 -8.53
N THR A 581 44.90 29.45 -7.98
CA THR A 581 44.81 28.17 -8.67
C THR A 581 43.50 27.47 -8.30
N GLY A 582 43.28 26.25 -8.81
CA GLY A 582 42.05 25.49 -8.60
C GLY A 582 41.03 25.73 -9.71
N SER A 583 40.06 24.82 -9.85
CA SER A 583 39.08 24.87 -10.94
C SER A 583 38.13 26.06 -10.85
N ALA A 584 37.95 26.62 -9.64
CA ALA A 584 37.17 27.81 -9.35
C ALA A 584 38.03 29.06 -9.05
N CYS A 585 39.35 28.99 -9.23
CA CYS A 585 40.30 30.04 -8.83
C CYS A 585 40.18 30.48 -7.36
N ASP A 586 39.83 29.55 -6.49
CA ASP A 586 39.59 29.76 -5.07
C ASP A 586 40.80 29.44 -4.19
N CYS A 587 41.78 28.72 -4.74
CA CYS A 587 42.98 28.32 -4.02
C CYS A 587 44.06 29.41 -4.14
N SER A 588 44.24 30.19 -3.09
CA SER A 588 45.35 31.14 -2.98
C SER A 588 46.68 30.39 -2.85
N LEU A 589 47.70 30.85 -3.58
CA LEU A 589 49.10 30.41 -3.40
C LEU A 589 49.82 31.12 -2.24
N ASP A 590 49.14 32.03 -1.54
CA ASP A 590 49.70 32.68 -0.35
C ASP A 590 49.75 31.72 0.85
N THR A 591 50.94 31.54 1.42
CA THR A 591 51.19 30.67 2.59
C THR A 591 51.16 31.41 3.92
N SER A 592 50.92 32.74 3.92
CA SER A 592 50.98 33.58 5.12
C SER A 592 50.02 33.12 6.23
N THR A 593 48.83 32.64 5.87
CA THR A 593 47.79 32.16 6.80
C THR A 593 48.11 30.83 7.48
N CYS A 594 49.06 30.06 6.94
CA CYS A 594 49.49 28.77 7.48
C CYS A 594 50.67 28.87 8.45
N LEU A 595 51.21 30.08 8.67
CA LEU A 595 52.37 30.29 9.52
C LEU A 595 51.97 30.27 11.00
N ALA A 596 52.47 29.30 11.76
CA ALA A 596 52.17 29.16 13.19
C ALA A 596 53.02 30.11 14.07
N ALA A 597 52.66 30.22 15.34
CA ALA A 597 53.37 31.05 16.33
C ALA A 597 54.86 30.66 16.51
N ASN A 598 55.20 29.39 16.27
CA ASN A 598 56.57 28.89 16.27
C ASN A 598 57.35 29.22 14.97
N LYS A 599 56.77 30.05 14.08
CA LYS A 599 57.28 30.46 12.76
C LYS A 599 57.46 29.32 11.76
N GLN A 600 56.83 28.17 11.99
CA GLN A 600 56.80 27.06 11.04
C GLN A 600 55.44 26.98 10.35
N ILE A 601 55.43 26.57 9.08
CA ILE A 601 54.20 26.26 8.37
C ILE A 601 53.53 25.07 9.06
N CYS A 602 52.29 25.26 9.51
CA CYS A 602 51.47 24.23 10.17
C CYS A 602 52.16 23.56 11.37
N ASN A 603 52.89 24.35 12.18
CA ASN A 603 53.71 23.87 13.31
C ASN A 603 54.74 22.79 12.93
N GLY A 604 55.12 22.68 11.65
CA GLY A 604 56.00 21.61 11.14
C GLY A 604 55.33 20.22 11.10
N ARG A 605 54.01 20.16 11.28
CA ARG A 605 53.22 18.92 11.40
C ARG A 605 52.21 18.73 10.27
N GLY A 606 52.26 19.56 9.24
CA GLY A 606 51.36 19.52 8.10
C GLY A 606 51.90 20.28 6.89
N THR A 607 51.18 20.17 5.79
CA THR A 607 51.40 20.93 4.55
C THR A 607 50.37 22.05 4.44
N CYS A 608 50.76 23.21 3.89
CA CYS A 608 49.80 24.28 3.60
C CYS A 608 49.24 24.09 2.19
N GLU A 609 47.94 23.88 2.10
CA GLU A 609 47.22 23.75 0.84
C GLU A 609 46.13 24.81 0.78
N CYS A 610 46.16 25.66 -0.24
CA CYS A 610 45.18 26.75 -0.44
C CYS A 610 45.02 27.69 0.76
N GLY A 611 46.13 28.02 1.45
CA GLY A 611 46.12 28.87 2.63
C GLY A 611 45.58 28.21 3.90
N VAL A 612 45.39 26.87 3.91
CA VAL A 612 44.91 26.10 5.07
C VAL A 612 45.86 24.94 5.38
N CYS A 613 46.14 24.71 6.66
CA CYS A 613 47.01 23.60 7.08
C CYS A 613 46.32 22.23 7.03
N LYS A 614 46.92 21.30 6.29
CA LYS A 614 46.60 19.87 6.27
C LYS A 614 47.56 19.12 7.18
N CYS A 615 47.08 18.72 8.35
CA CYS A 615 47.90 18.02 9.34
C CYS A 615 48.23 16.60 8.87
N THR A 616 49.52 16.24 8.85
CA THR A 616 50.02 14.95 8.33
C THR A 616 49.52 13.77 9.17
N ASN A 617 49.27 14.01 10.46
CA ASN A 617 48.78 12.99 11.39
C ASN A 617 47.39 13.41 11.90
N PRO A 618 46.35 12.58 11.71
CA PRO A 618 44.96 12.90 12.05
C PRO A 618 44.70 13.11 13.55
N LYS A 619 45.68 12.79 14.41
CA LYS A 619 45.66 13.12 15.83
C LYS A 619 45.77 14.63 16.09
N PHE A 620 46.33 15.40 15.14
CA PHE A 620 46.49 16.84 15.26
C PHE A 620 45.43 17.61 14.47
N GLN A 621 44.90 18.67 15.07
CA GLN A 621 43.81 19.50 14.55
C GLN A 621 44.10 20.98 14.85
N GLY A 622 43.28 21.89 14.32
CA GLY A 622 43.43 23.35 14.47
C GLY A 622 43.95 24.03 13.20
N PRO A 623 43.78 25.37 13.06
CA PRO A 623 44.18 26.14 11.89
C PRO A 623 45.64 25.99 11.49
N THR A 624 46.53 25.64 12.44
CA THR A 624 47.95 25.39 12.19
C THR A 624 48.45 24.05 12.74
N CYS A 625 47.56 23.08 12.97
CA CYS A 625 47.89 21.75 13.52
C CYS A 625 48.42 21.72 14.96
N GLU A 626 47.99 22.66 15.79
CA GLU A 626 48.47 22.82 17.16
C GLU A 626 47.78 21.94 18.22
N ILE A 627 46.60 21.36 17.94
CA ILE A 627 45.75 20.68 18.93
C ILE A 627 45.87 19.16 18.81
N CYS A 628 46.22 18.41 19.88
CA CYS A 628 46.20 16.93 19.89
C CYS A 628 45.32 16.35 21.01
N PRO A 629 44.06 15.95 20.74
CA PRO A 629 43.15 15.42 21.76
C PRO A 629 43.49 14.00 22.26
N THR A 630 44.24 13.22 21.48
CA THR A 630 44.51 11.78 21.73
C THR A 630 45.93 11.48 22.20
N CYS A 631 46.76 12.51 22.38
CA CYS A 631 48.07 12.37 22.99
C CYS A 631 47.88 12.10 24.51
N PRO A 632 48.56 11.09 25.11
CA PRO A 632 48.44 10.83 26.54
C PRO A 632 48.77 12.10 27.33
N GLY A 633 47.94 12.44 28.32
CA GLY A 633 48.23 13.56 29.21
C GLY A 633 49.52 13.31 30.01
N VAL A 634 50.18 14.38 30.45
CA VAL A 634 51.45 14.37 31.21
C VAL A 634 51.47 13.37 32.38
N CYS A 635 50.30 13.02 32.90
CA CYS A 635 50.13 12.09 34.02
C CYS A 635 50.39 10.64 33.66
N ALA A 636 50.00 10.19 32.48
CA ALA A 636 50.27 8.84 32.04
C ALA A 636 51.77 8.65 31.77
N GLU A 637 52.42 9.67 31.20
CA GLU A 637 53.84 9.63 30.86
C GLU A 637 54.76 9.66 32.08
N HIS A 638 54.36 10.35 33.16
CA HIS A 638 55.22 10.54 34.34
C HIS A 638 54.80 9.74 35.57
N LYS A 639 53.77 8.89 35.46
CA LYS A 639 53.22 8.08 36.56
C LYS A 639 54.29 7.27 37.29
N GLU A 640 55.09 6.51 36.55
CA GLU A 640 56.14 5.63 37.12
C GLU A 640 57.21 6.44 37.87
N CYS A 641 57.55 7.60 37.34
CA CYS A 641 58.52 8.48 37.96
C CYS A 641 57.99 9.15 39.23
N VAL A 642 56.70 9.49 39.27
CA VAL A 642 56.03 9.96 40.49
C VAL A 642 55.97 8.83 41.50
N GLN A 643 55.52 7.63 41.12
CA GLN A 643 55.45 6.46 42.00
C GLN A 643 56.79 6.06 42.59
N CYS A 644 57.87 6.23 41.84
CA CYS A 644 59.19 5.99 42.38
C CYS A 644 59.65 7.12 43.32
N ARG A 645 59.59 8.39 42.91
CA ARG A 645 60.10 9.50 43.75
C ARG A 645 59.20 9.82 44.96
N ALA A 646 57.95 9.32 45.01
CA ALA A 646 56.92 9.79 45.95
C ALA A 646 56.52 8.92 47.18
N PHE A 647 56.90 7.68 47.45
CA PHE A 647 56.50 6.51 46.70
C PHE A 647 57.46 5.36 47.04
N GLU A 648 58.68 5.41 46.51
CA GLU A 648 59.65 4.30 46.57
C GLU A 648 59.05 2.96 46.10
N THR A 649 58.10 3.04 45.16
CA THR A 649 57.36 1.92 44.57
C THR A 649 57.32 2.04 43.05
N GLY A 650 56.78 1.04 42.37
CA GLY A 650 56.70 0.99 40.91
C GLY A 650 57.97 0.42 40.25
N GLU A 651 57.91 0.23 38.94
CA GLU A 651 58.95 -0.48 38.17
C GLU A 651 60.28 0.29 38.07
N LYS A 652 60.24 1.62 38.15
CA LYS A 652 61.44 2.48 38.10
C LYS A 652 62.10 2.71 39.47
N LYS A 653 61.77 1.91 40.49
CA LYS A 653 62.32 2.03 41.84
C LYS A 653 63.85 2.07 41.86
N ASP A 654 64.49 1.17 41.11
CA ASP A 654 65.95 0.97 41.17
C ASP A 654 66.72 1.94 40.26
N THR A 655 66.10 2.50 39.22
CA THR A 655 66.73 3.46 38.28
C THR A 655 66.23 4.89 38.40
N CYS A 656 65.38 5.14 39.40
CA CYS A 656 64.66 6.38 39.68
C CYS A 656 65.48 7.66 39.52
N GLN A 657 66.68 7.68 40.08
CA GLN A 657 67.51 8.88 40.18
C GLN A 657 68.07 9.31 38.82
N ARG A 658 68.32 8.34 37.93
CA ARG A 658 68.80 8.58 36.57
C ARG A 658 67.66 8.98 35.65
N ASP A 659 66.59 8.22 35.69
CA ASP A 659 65.55 8.25 34.64
C ASP A 659 64.44 9.27 34.92
N CYS A 660 64.33 9.80 36.15
CA CYS A 660 63.23 10.67 36.58
C CYS A 660 63.71 12.02 37.14
N SER A 661 64.92 12.45 36.77
CA SER A 661 65.56 13.69 37.24
C SER A 661 65.06 14.95 36.51
N TYR A 662 64.46 14.80 35.33
CA TYR A 662 64.13 15.90 34.41
C TYR A 662 62.88 16.72 34.79
N PHE A 663 62.06 16.28 35.75
CA PHE A 663 60.87 17.01 36.19
C PHE A 663 60.85 17.23 37.70
N ASN A 664 60.17 18.30 38.11
CA ASN A 664 60.14 18.77 39.49
C ASN A 664 58.88 18.28 40.21
N LEU A 665 59.04 17.63 41.37
CA LEU A 665 57.95 17.02 42.14
C LEU A 665 57.76 17.76 43.47
N ILE A 666 56.53 18.21 43.75
CA ILE A 666 56.16 18.86 45.02
C ILE A 666 55.15 17.97 45.75
N ARG A 667 55.49 17.45 46.94
CA ARG A 667 54.55 16.70 47.80
C ARG A 667 53.80 17.65 48.72
N VAL A 668 52.49 17.44 48.85
CA VAL A 668 51.63 18.16 49.81
C VAL A 668 50.91 17.15 50.71
N LYS A 669 50.73 17.49 51.99
CA LYS A 669 50.11 16.60 53.00
C LYS A 669 48.58 16.56 52.93
N ASP A 670 47.95 17.67 52.57
CA ASP A 670 46.50 17.83 52.55
C ASP A 670 45.99 18.05 51.13
N ARG A 671 44.85 17.45 50.76
CA ARG A 671 44.27 17.56 49.41
C ARG A 671 43.95 19.02 49.03
N ASP A 672 43.60 19.84 50.01
CA ASP A 672 43.09 21.20 49.78
C ASP A 672 44.20 22.21 49.50
N LYS A 673 45.48 21.81 49.65
CA LYS A 673 46.67 22.60 49.27
C LYS A 673 47.14 22.33 47.84
N LEU A 674 46.43 21.48 47.09
CA LEU A 674 46.67 21.29 45.66
C LEU A 674 46.02 22.44 44.87
N PRO A 675 46.67 22.94 43.79
CA PRO A 675 46.06 23.92 42.89
C PRO A 675 44.68 23.42 42.40
N GLN A 676 43.67 24.29 42.46
CA GLN A 676 42.31 24.00 41.99
C GLN A 676 42.12 24.40 40.51
N PRO A 677 41.27 23.69 39.74
CA PRO A 677 41.20 23.84 38.28
C PRO A 677 40.68 25.19 37.75
N ALA A 678 40.25 26.11 38.62
CA ALA A 678 39.54 27.32 38.22
C ALA A 678 40.41 28.58 38.10
N ASP A 679 41.69 28.53 38.51
CA ASP A 679 42.62 29.66 38.31
C ASP A 679 43.36 29.51 36.97
N GLN A 680 42.69 30.06 35.94
CA GLN A 680 43.16 30.51 34.62
C GLN A 680 44.35 29.79 33.91
N SER A 681 44.02 29.33 32.68
CA SER A 681 44.86 29.36 31.48
C SER A 681 45.91 28.25 31.22
N TYR A 682 45.85 27.05 31.80
CA TYR A 682 46.62 25.91 31.26
C TYR A 682 46.04 24.55 31.69
N PRO A 683 45.38 23.77 30.80
CA PRO A 683 45.04 22.39 31.09
C PRO A 683 46.03 21.47 30.35
N LEU A 684 47.12 21.04 31.02
CA LEU A 684 47.81 19.77 30.73
C LEU A 684 49.02 19.42 31.63
N SER A 685 49.45 20.25 32.60
CA SER A 685 50.76 20.06 33.26
C SER A 685 50.78 19.52 34.71
N HIS A 686 49.66 19.07 35.30
CA HIS A 686 49.65 18.63 36.72
C HIS A 686 48.89 17.32 36.97
N CYS A 687 49.47 16.45 37.80
CA CYS A 687 49.03 15.07 38.03
C CYS A 687 48.92 14.73 39.52
N LYS A 688 47.92 13.95 39.91
CA LYS A 688 47.57 13.64 41.30
C LYS A 688 47.48 12.12 41.50
N GLU A 689 48.24 11.55 42.43
CA GLU A 689 48.17 10.14 42.85
C GLU A 689 47.81 10.09 44.35
N ARG A 690 46.90 9.19 44.75
CA ARG A 690 46.44 9.02 46.15
C ARG A 690 46.91 7.70 46.72
N ASP A 691 47.28 7.70 47.99
CA ASP A 691 47.49 6.50 48.79
C ASP A 691 46.12 5.88 49.15
N CYS A 692 45.84 4.65 48.74
CA CYS A 692 44.61 3.94 49.09
C CYS A 692 44.97 2.60 49.73
N PRO A 693 44.53 2.32 50.98
CA PRO A 693 44.76 1.02 51.60
C PRO A 693 43.98 -0.09 50.88
N ALA A 694 44.53 -1.30 50.85
CA ALA A 694 43.98 -2.46 50.14
C ALA A 694 42.55 -2.82 50.62
N GLY A 695 41.65 -3.13 49.68
CA GLY A 695 40.27 -3.53 49.95
C GLY A 695 40.13 -4.92 50.58
N PRO A 696 38.96 -5.26 51.16
CA PRO A 696 38.77 -6.48 51.94
C PRO A 696 38.72 -7.76 51.08
N ASP A 697 39.16 -8.86 51.69
CA ASP A 697 39.35 -10.18 51.06
C ASP A 697 38.02 -10.81 50.59
N ILE A 698 38.02 -11.36 49.38
CA ILE A 698 36.83 -11.83 48.66
C ILE A 698 36.38 -13.23 49.12
N ILE A 699 37.30 -14.01 49.69
CA ILE A 699 37.07 -15.39 50.13
C ILE A 699 35.89 -15.55 51.13
N PRO A 700 35.75 -14.74 52.20
CA PRO A 700 34.63 -14.87 53.13
C PRO A 700 33.25 -14.59 52.50
N ILE A 701 33.19 -13.74 51.46
CA ILE A 701 31.92 -13.39 50.80
C ILE A 701 31.41 -14.57 49.97
N VAL A 702 32.30 -15.24 49.24
CA VAL A 702 31.93 -16.42 48.44
C VAL A 702 31.55 -17.60 49.34
N ALA A 703 32.27 -17.81 50.44
CA ALA A 703 31.96 -18.86 51.41
C ALA A 703 30.56 -18.68 52.04
N GLY A 704 30.16 -17.44 52.35
CA GLY A 704 28.84 -17.14 52.92
C GLY A 704 27.69 -17.49 51.97
N VAL A 705 27.82 -17.22 50.67
CA VAL A 705 26.78 -17.51 49.67
C VAL A 705 26.61 -19.02 49.48
N VAL A 706 27.71 -19.76 49.40
CA VAL A 706 27.65 -21.23 49.25
C VAL A 706 27.01 -21.89 50.47
N ALA A 707 27.38 -21.45 51.69
CA ALA A 707 26.78 -21.97 52.93
C ALA A 707 25.27 -21.70 53.00
N GLY A 708 24.81 -20.54 52.53
CA GLY A 708 23.38 -20.20 52.49
C GLY A 708 22.57 -21.12 51.59
N ILE A 709 23.07 -21.43 50.39
CA ILE A 709 22.38 -22.33 49.44
C ILE A 709 22.25 -23.75 50.02
N VAL A 710 23.32 -24.26 50.66
CA VAL A 710 23.32 -25.60 51.26
C VAL A 710 22.33 -25.69 52.44
N LEU A 711 22.26 -24.65 53.28
CA LEU A 711 21.33 -24.63 54.42
C LEU A 711 19.86 -24.59 53.97
N ILE A 712 19.54 -23.84 52.91
CA ILE A 712 18.19 -23.81 52.35
C ILE A 712 17.80 -25.19 51.78
N GLY A 713 18.73 -25.86 51.08
CA GLY A 713 18.52 -27.22 50.58
C GLY A 713 18.26 -28.23 51.69
N LEU A 714 19.02 -28.18 52.79
CA LEU A 714 18.82 -29.04 53.96
C LEU A 714 17.49 -28.77 54.68
N ALA A 715 17.08 -27.50 54.79
CA ALA A 715 15.80 -27.15 55.39
C ALA A 715 14.62 -27.73 54.58
N LEU A 716 14.67 -27.65 53.25
CA LEU A 716 13.64 -28.22 52.38
C LEU A 716 13.57 -29.75 52.49
N LEU A 717 14.72 -30.44 52.58
CA LEU A 717 14.75 -31.89 52.78
C LEU A 717 14.20 -32.31 54.15
N LEU A 718 14.46 -31.54 55.21
CA LEU A 718 13.91 -31.81 56.54
C LEU A 718 12.39 -31.59 56.58
N ILE A 719 11.89 -30.53 55.93
CA ILE A 719 10.45 -30.29 55.79
C ILE A 719 9.78 -31.43 55.04
N TRP A 720 10.36 -31.87 53.92
CA TRP A 720 9.83 -33.00 53.16
C TRP A 720 9.83 -34.30 53.98
N LYS A 721 10.92 -34.59 54.71
CA LYS A 721 11.00 -35.77 55.60
C LYS A 721 9.96 -35.71 56.73
N LEU A 722 9.71 -34.53 57.30
CA LEU A 722 8.69 -34.33 58.33
C LEU A 722 7.28 -34.59 57.77
N LEU A 723 6.99 -34.09 56.57
CA LEU A 723 5.70 -34.31 55.89
C LEU A 723 5.47 -35.79 55.59
N MET A 724 6.49 -36.50 55.10
CA MET A 724 6.42 -37.94 54.85
C MET A 724 6.18 -38.74 56.14
N ILE A 725 6.88 -38.41 57.24
CA ILE A 725 6.68 -39.08 58.54
C ILE A 725 5.26 -38.86 59.08
N ILE A 726 4.69 -37.66 58.92
CA ILE A 726 3.31 -37.38 59.34
C ILE A 726 2.31 -38.19 58.51
N HIS A 727 2.55 -38.30 57.20
CA HIS A 727 1.72 -39.10 56.31
C HIS A 727 1.77 -40.59 56.67
N ASP A 728 2.98 -41.15 56.83
CA ASP A 728 3.18 -42.55 57.21
C ASP A 728 2.58 -42.88 58.58
N ARG A 729 2.71 -41.98 59.58
CA ARG A 729 2.07 -42.19 60.89
C ARG A 729 0.55 -42.18 60.84
N ARG A 730 -0.05 -41.36 59.96
CA ARG A 730 -1.51 -41.35 59.77
C ARG A 730 -1.98 -42.64 59.10
N GLU A 731 -1.27 -43.09 58.08
CA GLU A 731 -1.58 -44.35 57.40
C GLU A 731 -1.38 -45.57 58.33
N PHE A 732 -0.31 -45.60 59.13
CA PHE A 732 -0.08 -46.67 60.10
C PHE A 732 -1.18 -46.74 61.18
N ALA A 733 -1.62 -45.59 61.71
CA ALA A 733 -2.72 -45.54 62.68
C ALA A 733 -4.06 -46.00 62.07
N LYS A 734 -4.27 -45.74 60.77
CA LYS A 734 -5.43 -46.22 60.03
C LYS A 734 -5.37 -47.75 59.84
N PHE A 735 -4.20 -48.28 59.50
CA PHE A 735 -3.97 -49.72 59.34
C PHE A 735 -4.15 -50.51 60.65
N GLU A 736 -3.66 -50.03 61.80
CA GLU A 736 -3.89 -50.72 63.09
C GLU A 736 -5.37 -50.76 63.48
N LYS A 737 -6.12 -49.69 63.17
CA LYS A 737 -7.57 -49.64 63.41
C LYS A 737 -8.33 -50.64 62.54
N GLU A 738 -7.87 -50.89 61.31
CA GLU A 738 -8.42 -51.89 60.41
C GLU A 738 -8.06 -53.32 60.84
N LYS A 739 -6.86 -53.54 61.40
CA LYS A 739 -6.42 -54.86 61.91
C LYS A 739 -7.17 -55.33 63.16
N MET A 740 -7.53 -54.41 64.08
CA MET A 740 -8.27 -54.74 65.31
C MET A 740 -9.76 -55.11 65.07
N ASN A 741 -10.30 -54.83 63.87
CA ASN A 741 -11.70 -55.09 63.51
C ASN A 741 -11.88 -56.35 62.65
N ALA A 742 -10.82 -57.08 62.32
CA ALA A 742 -10.90 -58.28 61.50
C ALA A 742 -10.98 -59.56 62.36
N LYS A 743 -12.19 -60.10 62.53
CA LYS A 743 -12.43 -61.51 62.92
C LYS A 743 -12.56 -62.36 61.67
N TRP A 744 -11.86 -63.49 61.61
CA TRP A 744 -12.12 -64.53 60.61
C TRP A 744 -12.07 -65.92 61.25
N ASP A 745 -13.21 -66.60 61.22
CA ASP A 745 -13.39 -68.01 61.54
C ASP A 745 -12.91 -68.90 60.39
N THR A 746 -12.32 -70.04 60.76
CA THR A 746 -11.83 -71.10 59.89
C THR A 746 -12.93 -72.08 59.47
N VAL A 747 -12.90 -72.57 58.22
CA VAL A 747 -12.86 -74.02 57.82
C VAL A 747 -13.35 -74.25 56.37
N SER A 748 -12.40 -74.68 55.54
CA SER A 748 -12.34 -75.88 54.64
C SER A 748 -13.34 -76.17 53.49
N LEU A 749 -12.72 -76.21 52.29
CA LEU A 749 -12.83 -77.12 51.12
C LEU A 749 -14.17 -77.34 50.36
N LEU A 750 -14.27 -76.80 49.11
CA LEU A 750 -14.14 -77.50 47.79
C LEU A 750 -14.80 -76.71 46.62
N LEU A 751 -14.04 -76.52 45.51
CA LEU A 751 -14.42 -76.23 44.08
C LEU A 751 -15.19 -74.90 43.79
N VAL A 752 -14.86 -74.05 42.79
CA VAL A 752 -14.99 -74.23 41.31
C VAL A 752 -14.24 -73.09 40.53
N ILE A 753 -13.42 -73.49 39.56
CA ILE A 753 -13.14 -73.03 38.16
C ILE A 753 -13.39 -71.55 37.67
N SER A 754 -12.31 -70.96 37.12
CA SER A 754 -12.07 -70.07 35.94
C SER A 754 -12.58 -68.59 35.79
N GLU A 755 -11.69 -67.83 35.12
CA GLU A 755 -11.78 -66.54 34.39
C GLU A 755 -11.50 -65.18 35.06
N LEU A 756 -10.80 -64.33 34.26
CA LEU A 756 -10.55 -62.87 34.31
C LEU A 756 -9.38 -62.33 35.16
N ILE A 757 -8.38 -61.74 34.48
CA ILE A 757 -7.47 -60.74 35.08
C ILE A 757 -7.27 -59.55 34.13
N HIS A 758 -7.82 -58.40 34.54
CA HIS A 758 -7.49 -57.04 34.10
C HIS A 758 -6.18 -56.56 34.75
N PRO A 759 -5.46 -55.58 34.16
CA PRO A 759 -5.26 -54.36 34.95
C PRO A 759 -5.24 -53.05 34.15
N ALA A 760 -5.71 -51.99 34.79
CA ALA A 760 -5.44 -50.60 34.47
C ALA A 760 -5.12 -49.85 35.78
N PHE A 761 -3.95 -49.20 35.87
CA PHE A 761 -3.64 -47.95 36.61
C PHE A 761 -2.12 -47.73 36.68
N LEU A 762 -1.55 -46.83 35.86
CA LEU A 762 -1.06 -45.45 36.14
C LEU A 762 0.43 -45.28 36.56
N LEU A 763 1.17 -44.71 35.61
CA LEU A 763 2.14 -43.58 35.65
C LEU A 763 3.54 -43.67 36.31
N ARG A 764 4.54 -43.41 35.44
CA ARG A 764 5.77 -42.56 35.53
C ARG A 764 6.84 -42.90 36.58
N GLN A 765 8.16 -42.73 36.37
CA GLN A 765 9.01 -42.23 35.28
C GLN A 765 10.46 -42.62 35.64
N SER A 766 11.23 -43.21 34.72
CA SER A 766 12.69 -43.37 34.87
C SER A 766 13.34 -43.56 33.50
N GLN A 767 14.33 -42.71 33.21
CA GLN A 767 15.35 -42.76 32.15
C GLN A 767 14.93 -42.40 30.71
N GLU A 768 15.30 -41.18 30.30
CA GLU A 768 15.69 -40.89 28.92
C GLU A 768 17.15 -40.43 28.90
N ILE A 769 17.95 -41.14 28.12
CA ILE A 769 19.24 -40.71 27.59
C ILE A 769 19.14 -40.87 26.06
N HIS A 770 19.49 -39.79 25.37
CA HIS A 770 19.83 -39.63 23.95
C HIS A 770 18.76 -39.59 22.85
N LEU A 771 18.91 -38.53 22.04
CA LEU A 771 18.73 -38.44 20.59
C LEU A 771 17.37 -37.96 20.05
N ILE A 772 17.19 -36.64 19.91
CA ILE A 772 16.40 -36.07 18.80
C ILE A 772 17.11 -34.82 18.26
N ALA A 773 17.70 -34.97 17.08
CA ALA A 773 17.76 -33.91 16.08
C ALA A 773 16.86 -34.32 14.91
N LEU A 774 16.25 -33.31 14.30
CA LEU A 774 15.55 -33.25 13.01
C LEU A 774 14.01 -33.31 13.01
N VAL A 775 13.49 -32.12 12.71
CA VAL A 775 12.33 -31.82 11.86
C VAL A 775 10.97 -32.00 12.53
N ILE A 776 10.36 -30.89 12.96
CA ILE A 776 9.29 -30.26 12.17
C ILE A 776 9.42 -28.74 12.22
N CYS A 777 9.88 -28.22 11.09
CA CYS A 777 9.61 -26.87 10.63
C CYS A 777 8.18 -26.86 10.07
N ALA A 778 7.28 -26.03 10.61
CA ALA A 778 6.34 -25.21 9.83
C ALA A 778 5.31 -24.52 10.74
N LYS A 779 5.33 -23.18 10.68
CA LYS A 779 4.18 -22.26 10.60
C LYS A 779 3.07 -22.43 11.66
N THR A 780 2.76 -21.45 12.49
CA THR A 780 2.52 -20.05 12.12
C THR A 780 2.79 -19.10 13.28
N ASN A 781 3.32 -17.94 12.91
CA ASN A 781 3.76 -16.86 13.77
C ASN A 781 2.99 -15.59 13.35
N ARG A 782 2.68 -14.75 14.34
CA ARG A 782 2.75 -13.26 14.36
C ARG A 782 1.45 -12.52 14.66
N TYR A 783 1.50 -11.79 15.78
CA TYR A 783 1.33 -10.34 16.02
C TYR A 783 1.48 -10.22 17.56
N ILE A 784 2.31 -9.41 18.24
CA ILE A 784 2.88 -8.07 18.03
C ILE A 784 4.08 -7.82 19.00
N CYS A 785 5.10 -7.15 18.45
CA CYS A 785 6.10 -6.21 19.00
C CYS A 785 7.21 -6.50 20.04
N ALA A 786 8.37 -5.95 19.66
CA ALA A 786 9.42 -5.24 20.42
C ALA A 786 10.56 -6.07 21.03
N LEU A 787 11.73 -6.11 20.37
CA LEU A 787 12.92 -5.21 20.50
C LEU A 787 13.94 -5.78 21.52
N VAL A 788 14.91 -6.59 21.06
CA VAL A 788 16.34 -6.24 20.77
C VAL A 788 17.13 -5.92 22.04
N ILE A 789 17.80 -6.90 22.66
CA ILE A 789 19.17 -7.41 22.38
C ILE A 789 20.26 -6.33 22.61
N SER A 790 21.13 -6.51 23.59
CA SER A 790 22.45 -7.13 23.34
C SER A 790 23.34 -7.16 24.57
N LEU A 791 23.87 -8.35 24.84
CA LEU A 791 25.17 -8.56 25.47
C LEU A 791 26.28 -7.89 24.66
N ALA A 792 27.36 -7.49 25.32
CA ALA A 792 28.74 -7.90 25.02
C ALA A 792 29.67 -7.12 25.97
N THR A 793 30.74 -7.67 26.52
CA THR A 793 31.98 -7.97 25.79
C THR A 793 33.05 -8.46 26.77
N SER A 794 34.02 -9.22 26.26
CA SER A 794 35.43 -9.04 26.64
C SER A 794 36.28 -9.08 25.35
N PRO A 795 37.34 -8.26 25.23
CA PRO A 795 38.06 -8.03 23.97
C PRO A 795 39.52 -8.52 23.99
N VAL A 796 40.14 -8.75 22.81
CA VAL A 796 41.57 -8.47 22.54
C VAL A 796 41.77 -8.12 21.05
N LEU A 797 42.73 -7.22 20.82
CA LEU A 797 43.22 -6.44 19.68
C LEU A 797 43.34 -7.05 18.25
N CYS A 798 42.87 -6.24 17.28
CA CYS A 798 43.61 -5.42 16.30
C CYS A 798 44.38 -6.01 15.07
N GLN A 799 43.98 -5.48 13.91
CA GLN A 799 44.77 -4.92 12.77
C GLN A 799 45.09 -5.74 11.49
N GLN A 800 44.45 -5.29 10.41
CA GLN A 800 44.96 -4.87 9.09
C GLN A 800 45.59 -5.85 8.05
N TRP A 801 44.98 -5.78 6.85
CA TRP A 801 45.55 -5.48 5.51
C TRP A 801 45.60 -6.55 4.39
N GLN A 802 44.71 -6.31 3.42
CA GLN A 802 44.93 -6.17 1.96
C GLN A 802 45.16 -7.37 1.01
N HIS A 803 44.39 -7.25 -0.10
CA HIS A 803 44.64 -7.63 -1.50
C HIS A 803 44.20 -9.00 -2.07
N ARG A 804 43.18 -8.88 -2.94
CA ARG A 804 42.89 -9.56 -4.23
C ARG A 804 43.91 -10.62 -4.72
N ASN A 805 43.43 -11.80 -5.11
CA ASN A 805 43.27 -12.22 -6.52
C ASN A 805 42.82 -13.69 -6.68
N LEU A 806 41.96 -13.89 -7.68
CA LEU A 806 41.83 -15.01 -8.64
C LEU A 806 42.11 -16.47 -8.23
N ALA A 807 41.13 -17.35 -8.50
CA ALA A 807 41.16 -18.38 -9.58
C ALA A 807 39.86 -19.21 -9.52
N LEU A 808 38.99 -19.14 -10.56
CA LEU A 808 38.73 -20.20 -11.58
C LEU A 808 37.99 -21.43 -11.02
N SER A 809 36.93 -22.00 -11.60
CA SER A 809 36.33 -21.90 -12.94
C SER A 809 35.16 -22.90 -13.08
N ARG A 810 34.12 -22.51 -13.85
CA ARG A 810 33.19 -23.34 -14.67
C ARG A 810 32.21 -24.28 -13.93
N CYS A 811 30.93 -24.42 -14.30
CA CYS A 811 30.13 -24.02 -15.48
C CYS A 811 28.85 -23.29 -15.06
#